data_AF-A0A0L0NU97-F1
#
_entry.id   AF-A0A0L0NU97-F1
#
_cell.length_a   1.000
_cell.length_b   1.000
_cell.length_c   1.000
_cell.angle_alpha   90.00
_cell.angle_beta   90.00
_cell.angle_gamma   90.00
#
_symmetry.space_group_name_H-M   'P 1'
#
loop_
_entity.id
_entity.type
_entity.pdbx_description
1 polymer ?
#
loop_
_entity_poly.entity_id
_entity_poly.type
_entity_poly.pdbx_seq_one_letter_code
_entity_poly.pdbx_strand_id
1 'polypeptide(L)'
;MVVVTLKKTTRVVALCLLVFVAYSSLLALNPLRSFAQRYHKAVVLNLRILYLKYTAADLKLDSDETFQRSLDEIAASKFASGDFPELSFINPGYAPPTALSVPSYYHTSAKPHVQPFDPRFTLSAYLHWIRVHPNEPVPFHWSDWVDLHALNKYILLPEGQKPNCSSLYDISNKRKVLKGSIARPVDQYCHDDPSHPLGYTVDQFPHAQTRENMRYLGKSFLYTGFPSPTKLVFMTNNHGSYIVDVKDNDVNDYRNALLTNGIVEEVLSEVNSDSWDVLDAYDKLLKTRPPSNSDRVVKDLIIHLEPSMFHVDVNQVVDEIKAKDKLSFLEKLYLESLLDSNSTDSPVKYFDEAKLVNSDKSKVFGEHHDWRFFDGLTINTDKQTLVLHRLIKNYLQFCRSHGLVTWIAHGSLLSWYWNGMAFPWDSDTDAQMPISDLHRLAREFNQSLVIENVGVDDAAGDKSAFNGMSLFFIDVGSSITHRDRGNGMNNIDARFIDVATGLYVDITALSVSNESAPARYDYILDLDKGKKKIAQNSNLPIVHNTLKEVYNCRNRHFSSLHELSPLVLLEVQNQLGYVPQKFGFMLDQEYQLKGFLETNFQDYFYMRNLRIWIANAFLKKYTNDKTQWVENYSTGYGKRAVEESEAKKFESFNKEDHTNLLLHPWIFREYMLTKNFTLFHEKQMKYLLSNRIELYVNGVNQYVASGRSNFPLWEDPFMFHLYMDKVEYADEVSKLLALAEEYAKGTRFDEKDDIREEDLPDDEESSKETKDDAPKDQ
;
A
#
# COMPACT_ATOMS: atom_id res chain seq x y z
N MET A 1 -62.66 -1.11 17.43
CA MET A 1 -61.22 -1.43 17.28
C MET A 1 -60.43 -0.14 17.36
N VAL A 2 -59.77 0.11 18.49
CA VAL A 2 -58.85 1.25 18.61
C VAL A 2 -57.55 0.83 17.91
N VAL A 3 -57.32 1.35 16.70
CA VAL A 3 -56.03 1.17 16.02
C VAL A 3 -55.03 2.09 16.72
N VAL A 4 -54.30 1.54 17.68
CA VAL A 4 -53.21 2.26 18.35
C VAL A 4 -52.05 2.37 17.36
N THR A 5 -51.90 3.55 16.76
CA THR A 5 -50.75 3.89 15.94
C THR A 5 -49.52 4.10 16.83
N LEU A 6 -48.81 3.02 17.13
CA LEU A 6 -47.50 3.08 17.81
C LEU A 6 -46.55 4.04 17.07
N LYS A 7 -45.80 4.86 17.82
CA LYS A 7 -44.72 5.70 17.27
C LYS A 7 -43.73 4.81 16.51
N LYS A 8 -43.13 5.34 15.43
CA LYS A 8 -42.26 4.58 14.51
C LYS A 8 -41.12 3.84 15.24
N THR A 9 -40.54 4.48 16.26
CA THR A 9 -39.53 3.89 17.14
C THR A 9 -40.04 2.67 17.90
N THR A 10 -41.24 2.74 18.46
CA THR A 10 -41.87 1.64 19.21
C THR A 10 -42.21 0.45 18.31
N ARG A 11 -42.58 0.69 17.04
CA ARG A 11 -42.80 -0.37 16.05
C ARG A 11 -41.51 -1.11 15.70
N VAL A 12 -40.40 -0.38 15.52
CA VAL A 12 -39.09 -0.97 15.24
C VAL A 12 -38.59 -1.78 16.43
N VAL A 13 -38.71 -1.25 17.66
CA VAL A 13 -38.35 -1.99 18.89
C VAL A 13 -39.16 -3.28 19.01
N ALA A 14 -40.47 -3.22 18.76
CA ALA A 14 -41.33 -4.41 18.79
C ALA A 14 -40.97 -5.42 17.68
N LEU A 15 -40.60 -4.95 16.49
CA LEU A 15 -40.16 -5.82 15.39
C LEU A 15 -38.83 -6.50 15.72
N CYS A 16 -37.85 -5.76 16.27
CA CYS A 16 -36.59 -6.31 16.75
C CYS A 16 -36.80 -7.34 17.86
N LEU A 17 -37.72 -7.09 18.79
CA LEU A 17 -38.09 -8.03 19.85
C LEU A 17 -38.76 -9.30 19.30
N LEU A 18 -39.68 -9.17 18.34
CA LEU A 18 -40.33 -10.32 17.71
C LEU A 18 -39.34 -11.18 16.93
N VAL A 19 -38.43 -10.56 16.17
CA VAL A 19 -37.35 -11.27 15.46
C VAL A 19 -36.43 -11.94 16.47
N PHE A 20 -36.06 -11.27 17.55
CA PHE A 20 -35.22 -11.84 18.62
C PHE A 20 -35.88 -13.07 19.28
N VAL A 21 -37.18 -13.01 19.58
CA VAL A 21 -37.92 -14.11 20.19
C VAL A 21 -38.05 -15.29 19.23
N ALA A 22 -38.49 -15.05 17.98
CA ALA A 22 -38.62 -16.12 16.98
C ALA A 22 -37.27 -16.82 16.71
N TYR A 23 -36.19 -16.05 16.70
CA TYR A 23 -34.84 -16.55 16.50
C TYR A 23 -34.29 -17.30 17.73
N SER A 24 -34.60 -16.84 18.94
CA SER A 24 -34.25 -17.53 20.19
C SER A 24 -34.94 -18.90 20.32
N SER A 25 -36.15 -19.03 19.78
CA SER A 25 -36.86 -20.31 19.72
C SER A 25 -36.21 -21.30 18.74
N LEU A 26 -35.61 -20.82 17.65
CA LEU A 26 -34.83 -21.64 16.70
C LEU A 26 -33.54 -22.21 17.31
N LEU A 27 -32.93 -21.50 18.25
CA LEU A 27 -31.71 -21.90 18.97
C LEU A 27 -31.92 -23.06 19.96
N ALA A 28 -33.16 -23.37 20.34
CA ALA A 28 -33.48 -24.43 21.29
C ALA A 28 -33.45 -25.84 20.66
N LEU A 29 -33.32 -25.96 19.34
CA LEU A 29 -33.27 -27.23 18.61
C LEU A 29 -31.81 -27.59 18.30
N ASN A 30 -31.27 -28.64 18.93
CA ASN A 30 -29.82 -28.93 18.95
C ASN A 30 -29.48 -30.17 18.09
N PRO A 31 -28.81 -29.97 16.94
CA PRO A 31 -27.36 -30.15 16.83
C PRO A 31 -26.60 -28.94 16.23
N LEU A 32 -27.29 -27.82 16.00
CA LEU A 32 -26.77 -26.67 15.23
C LEU A 32 -26.28 -25.50 16.10
N ARG A 33 -26.04 -25.70 17.40
CA ARG A 33 -25.81 -24.58 18.35
C ARG A 33 -24.66 -23.64 17.94
N SER A 34 -23.54 -24.17 17.44
CA SER A 34 -22.38 -23.38 16.98
C SER A 34 -22.60 -22.69 15.62
N PHE A 35 -23.45 -23.27 14.76
CA PHE A 35 -23.88 -22.69 13.49
C PHE A 35 -24.90 -21.55 13.74
N ALA A 36 -25.93 -21.83 14.53
CA ALA A 36 -26.98 -20.89 14.90
C ALA A 36 -26.45 -19.73 15.76
N GLN A 37 -25.48 -19.94 16.65
CA GLN A 37 -24.82 -18.85 17.39
C GLN A 37 -24.05 -17.88 16.48
N ARG A 38 -23.49 -18.34 15.35
CA ARG A 38 -22.79 -17.47 14.38
C ARG A 38 -23.76 -16.65 13.55
N TYR A 39 -24.81 -17.28 13.00
CA TYR A 39 -25.87 -16.54 12.34
C TYR A 39 -26.56 -15.56 13.31
N HIS A 40 -26.67 -15.92 14.60
CA HIS A 40 -27.18 -15.02 15.64
C HIS A 40 -26.33 -13.76 15.73
N LYS A 41 -25.00 -13.90 15.88
CA LYS A 41 -24.09 -12.76 15.96
C LYS A 41 -24.14 -11.90 14.70
N ALA A 42 -24.13 -12.50 13.51
CA ALA A 42 -24.20 -11.76 12.25
C ALA A 42 -25.54 -11.01 12.06
N VAL A 43 -26.67 -11.64 12.42
CA VAL A 43 -27.98 -11.00 12.38
C VAL A 43 -28.09 -9.89 13.42
N VAL A 44 -27.63 -10.12 14.66
CA VAL A 44 -27.58 -9.11 15.72
C VAL A 44 -26.65 -7.96 15.35
N LEU A 45 -25.52 -8.23 14.71
CA LEU A 45 -24.58 -7.24 14.18
C LEU A 45 -25.27 -6.39 13.11
N ASN A 46 -25.86 -7.01 12.09
CA ASN A 46 -26.58 -6.28 11.04
C ASN A 46 -27.70 -5.42 11.63
N LEU A 47 -28.45 -5.95 12.60
CA LEU A 47 -29.49 -5.20 13.32
C LEU A 47 -28.92 -4.06 14.17
N ARG A 48 -27.78 -4.25 14.83
CA ARG A 48 -27.10 -3.19 15.63
C ARG A 48 -26.49 -2.11 14.74
N ILE A 49 -25.88 -2.47 13.61
CA ILE A 49 -25.39 -1.52 12.60
C ILE A 49 -26.56 -0.71 12.06
N LEU A 50 -27.67 -1.38 11.68
CA LEU A 50 -28.88 -0.72 11.21
C LEU A 50 -29.48 0.20 12.28
N TYR A 51 -29.49 -0.24 13.54
CA TYR A 51 -29.93 0.57 14.67
C TYR A 51 -29.04 1.82 14.84
N LEU A 52 -27.71 1.66 14.92
CA LEU A 52 -26.78 2.79 15.04
C LEU A 52 -26.92 3.77 13.88
N LYS A 53 -27.03 3.28 12.64
CA LYS A 53 -27.29 4.12 11.46
C LYS A 53 -28.63 4.86 11.55
N TYR A 54 -29.64 4.26 12.15
CA TYR A 54 -30.96 4.87 12.31
C TYR A 54 -31.02 5.87 13.48
N THR A 55 -30.22 5.66 14.53
CA THR A 55 -30.19 6.52 15.72
C THR A 55 -29.16 7.65 15.64
N ALA A 56 -28.15 7.53 14.79
CA ALA A 56 -27.21 8.61 14.52
C ALA A 56 -27.92 9.80 13.87
N ALA A 57 -27.48 11.02 14.19
CA ALA A 57 -27.94 12.22 13.51
C ALA A 57 -27.49 12.18 12.04
N ASP A 58 -28.44 12.08 11.11
CA ASP A 58 -28.21 12.23 9.68
C ASP A 58 -28.54 13.67 9.27
N LEU A 59 -27.50 14.50 9.18
CA LEU A 59 -27.64 15.91 8.81
C LEU A 59 -27.92 16.11 7.31
N LYS A 60 -27.80 15.06 6.50
CA LYS A 60 -28.00 15.07 5.04
C LYS A 60 -27.21 16.17 4.31
N LEU A 61 -25.97 16.38 4.75
CA LEU A 61 -25.09 17.46 4.27
C LEU A 61 -24.94 17.48 2.73
N ASP A 62 -24.84 16.31 2.10
CA ASP A 62 -24.70 16.19 0.64
C ASP A 62 -25.91 16.72 -0.16
N SER A 63 -27.09 16.81 0.48
CA SER A 63 -28.33 17.30 -0.14
C SER A 63 -28.80 18.65 0.40
N ASP A 64 -28.05 19.24 1.33
CA ASP A 64 -28.41 20.49 1.98
C ASP A 64 -27.81 21.69 1.23
N GLU A 65 -28.67 22.51 0.62
CA GLU A 65 -28.24 23.64 -0.21
C GLU A 65 -27.41 24.70 0.55
N THR A 66 -27.70 24.90 1.84
CA THR A 66 -26.95 25.85 2.68
C THR A 66 -25.55 25.35 2.93
N PHE A 67 -25.39 24.08 3.32
CA PHE A 67 -24.09 23.47 3.52
C PHE A 67 -23.27 23.42 2.22
N GLN A 68 -23.87 23.04 1.09
CA GLN A 68 -23.16 23.02 -0.21
C GLN A 68 -22.67 24.43 -0.58
N ARG A 69 -23.49 25.46 -0.38
CA ARG A 69 -23.07 26.85 -0.62
C ARG A 69 -21.91 27.27 0.27
N SER A 70 -21.97 26.95 1.56
CA SER A 70 -20.85 27.24 2.48
C SER A 70 -19.59 26.46 2.09
N LEU A 71 -19.72 25.22 1.63
CA LEU A 71 -18.60 24.43 1.14
C LEU A 71 -17.94 25.08 -0.09
N ASP A 72 -18.76 25.55 -1.03
CA ASP A 72 -18.28 26.26 -2.23
C ASP A 72 -17.60 27.60 -1.87
N GLU A 73 -18.15 28.34 -0.90
CA GLU A 73 -17.55 29.57 -0.37
C GLU A 73 -16.19 29.31 0.30
N ILE A 74 -16.09 28.25 1.12
CA ILE A 74 -14.84 27.82 1.75
C ILE A 74 -13.81 27.42 0.69
N ALA A 75 -14.23 26.64 -0.31
CA ALA A 75 -13.36 26.22 -1.41
C ALA A 75 -12.84 27.42 -2.19
N ALA A 76 -13.72 28.33 -2.62
CA ALA A 76 -13.35 29.54 -3.34
C ALA A 76 -12.37 30.42 -2.55
N SER A 77 -12.59 30.57 -1.24
CA SER A 77 -11.71 31.32 -0.35
C SER A 77 -10.31 30.69 -0.26
N LYS A 78 -10.24 29.38 0.01
CA LYS A 78 -8.96 28.65 0.14
C LYS A 78 -8.15 28.63 -1.14
N PHE A 79 -8.82 28.45 -2.29
CA PHE A 79 -8.14 28.44 -3.59
C PHE A 79 -7.69 29.84 -4.04
N ALA A 80 -8.39 30.90 -3.62
CA ALA A 80 -8.01 32.27 -3.95
C ALA A 80 -6.86 32.81 -3.09
N SER A 81 -6.75 32.39 -1.82
CA SER A 81 -5.74 32.94 -0.91
C SER A 81 -4.33 32.43 -1.23
N GLY A 82 -4.21 31.17 -1.69
CA GLY A 82 -2.92 30.54 -1.94
C GLY A 82 -2.14 30.20 -0.66
N ASP A 83 -2.74 30.39 0.52
CA ASP A 83 -2.09 30.15 1.82
C ASP A 83 -1.90 28.66 2.13
N PHE A 84 -2.57 27.79 1.37
CA PHE A 84 -2.59 26.34 1.57
C PHE A 84 -2.10 25.62 0.31
N PRO A 85 -0.79 25.60 0.05
CA PRO A 85 -0.21 24.96 -1.14
C PRO A 85 -0.57 23.47 -1.22
N GLU A 86 -0.78 22.79 -0.10
CA GLU A 86 -1.22 21.40 -0.02
C GLU A 86 -2.65 21.16 -0.53
N LEU A 87 -3.42 22.21 -0.85
CA LEU A 87 -4.74 22.13 -1.44
C LEU A 87 -4.74 22.39 -2.96
N SER A 88 -3.57 22.63 -3.54
CA SER A 88 -3.44 22.95 -4.97
C SER A 88 -4.00 21.84 -5.86
N PHE A 89 -3.74 20.58 -5.55
CA PHE A 89 -4.17 19.43 -6.36
C PHE A 89 -5.68 19.19 -6.39
N ILE A 90 -6.43 19.74 -5.42
CA ILE A 90 -7.89 19.65 -5.38
C ILE A 90 -8.57 20.87 -6.02
N ASN A 91 -7.78 21.83 -6.51
CA ASN A 91 -8.27 22.95 -7.28
C ASN A 91 -8.72 22.45 -8.67
N PRO A 92 -9.95 22.77 -9.14
CA PRO A 92 -10.42 22.35 -10.46
C PRO A 92 -9.53 22.77 -11.65
N GLY A 93 -8.67 23.77 -11.49
CA GLY A 93 -7.72 24.21 -12.52
C GLY A 93 -6.33 23.59 -12.43
N TYR A 94 -6.08 22.66 -11.50
CA TYR A 94 -4.77 22.05 -11.33
C TYR A 94 -4.40 21.15 -12.51
N ALA A 95 -3.20 21.34 -13.04
CA ALA A 95 -2.57 20.45 -14.00
C ALA A 95 -1.12 20.24 -13.56
N PRO A 96 -0.69 18.99 -13.27
CA PRO A 96 0.65 18.73 -12.81
C PRO A 96 1.68 18.99 -13.94
N PRO A 97 2.91 19.42 -13.60
CA PRO A 97 3.96 19.68 -14.58
C PRO A 97 4.55 18.37 -15.12
N THR A 98 3.92 17.79 -16.15
CA THR A 98 4.32 16.50 -16.76
C THR A 98 5.46 16.64 -17.78
N ALA A 99 5.72 17.85 -18.27
CA ALA A 99 6.74 18.13 -19.26
C ALA A 99 8.05 18.61 -18.62
N LEU A 100 9.18 18.26 -19.24
CA LEU A 100 10.50 18.74 -18.89
C LEU A 100 11.41 18.87 -20.12
N SER A 101 12.59 19.44 -19.91
CA SER A 101 13.62 19.57 -20.94
C SER A 101 14.68 18.49 -20.80
N VAL A 102 15.08 17.89 -21.92
CA VAL A 102 16.19 16.95 -21.99
C VAL A 102 17.51 17.70 -21.70
N PRO A 103 18.36 17.19 -20.80
CA PRO A 103 19.61 17.87 -20.47
C PRO A 103 20.55 18.02 -21.67
N SER A 104 21.20 19.18 -21.79
CA SER A 104 22.01 19.54 -22.95
C SER A 104 23.21 18.62 -23.20
N TYR A 105 23.73 17.95 -22.17
CA TYR A 105 24.83 16.98 -22.30
C TYR A 105 24.43 15.72 -23.10
N TYR A 106 23.14 15.50 -23.36
CA TYR A 106 22.68 14.47 -24.31
C TYR A 106 22.96 14.80 -25.78
N HIS A 107 23.27 16.06 -26.10
CA HIS A 107 23.70 16.49 -27.44
C HIS A 107 25.22 16.45 -27.63
N THR A 108 25.97 16.03 -26.62
CA THR A 108 27.44 16.02 -26.64
C THR A 108 27.98 14.65 -26.30
N SER A 109 29.23 14.38 -26.70
CA SER A 109 29.93 13.15 -26.33
C SER A 109 30.43 13.15 -24.87
N ALA A 110 30.47 14.31 -24.22
CA ALA A 110 30.95 14.44 -22.84
C ALA A 110 29.76 14.30 -21.87
N LYS A 111 29.76 13.24 -21.07
CA LYS A 111 28.74 12.99 -20.04
C LYS A 111 29.26 13.39 -18.65
N PRO A 112 28.40 13.94 -17.78
CA PRO A 112 28.74 14.06 -16.36
C PRO A 112 28.91 12.67 -15.71
N HIS A 113 29.44 12.62 -14.49
CA HIS A 113 29.57 11.38 -13.73
C HIS A 113 28.24 10.85 -13.17
N VAL A 114 27.28 11.75 -12.97
CA VAL A 114 25.96 11.46 -12.41
C VAL A 114 24.94 12.45 -12.97
N GLN A 115 23.67 12.05 -12.99
CA GLN A 115 22.54 12.89 -13.36
C GLN A 115 21.48 12.93 -12.24
N PRO A 116 20.67 13.99 -12.12
CA PRO A 116 19.57 14.01 -11.16
C PRO A 116 18.49 12.99 -11.55
N PHE A 117 17.88 12.37 -10.53
CA PHE A 117 16.73 11.50 -10.70
C PHE A 117 15.46 12.34 -10.93
N ASP A 118 14.71 12.03 -11.99
CA ASP A 118 13.37 12.55 -12.21
C ASP A 118 12.54 11.48 -12.95
N PRO A 119 11.47 10.94 -12.33
CA PRO A 119 10.66 9.89 -12.94
C PRO A 119 10.00 10.35 -14.25
N ARG A 120 9.72 11.64 -14.45
CA ARG A 120 9.17 12.14 -15.72
C ARG A 120 10.16 11.91 -16.85
N PHE A 121 11.46 12.10 -16.59
CA PHE A 121 12.53 11.92 -17.59
C PHE A 121 12.73 10.43 -17.88
N THR A 122 12.89 9.63 -16.83
CA THR A 122 13.07 8.17 -16.97
C THR A 122 11.89 7.54 -17.69
N LEU A 123 10.67 7.77 -17.22
CA LEU A 123 9.48 7.16 -17.82
C LEU A 123 9.26 7.62 -19.27
N SER A 124 9.51 8.90 -19.59
CA SER A 124 9.44 9.38 -20.98
C SER A 124 10.41 8.61 -21.88
N ALA A 125 11.66 8.44 -21.46
CA ALA A 125 12.67 7.72 -22.23
C ALA A 125 12.23 6.28 -22.53
N TYR A 126 11.80 5.54 -21.50
CA TYR A 126 11.41 4.13 -21.65
C TYR A 126 10.09 3.97 -22.41
N LEU A 127 9.08 4.83 -22.19
CA LEU A 127 7.81 4.78 -22.92
C LEU A 127 8.01 5.03 -24.42
N HIS A 128 8.86 6.00 -24.79
CA HIS A 128 9.25 6.20 -26.19
C HIS A 128 10.02 5.00 -26.75
N TRP A 129 10.98 4.46 -25.99
CA TRP A 129 11.76 3.29 -26.39
C TRP A 129 10.86 2.08 -26.71
N ILE A 130 9.98 1.70 -25.78
CA ILE A 130 9.06 0.56 -25.91
C ILE A 130 8.11 0.73 -27.11
N ARG A 131 7.71 1.99 -27.38
CA ARG A 131 6.91 2.32 -28.56
C ARG A 131 7.64 2.07 -29.88
N VAL A 132 8.96 2.15 -29.92
CA VAL A 132 9.74 1.93 -31.14
C VAL A 132 10.24 0.48 -31.23
N HIS A 133 10.72 -0.08 -30.12
CA HIS A 133 11.36 -1.40 -30.00
C HIS A 133 10.48 -2.39 -29.22
N PRO A 134 9.43 -2.98 -29.85
CA PRO A 134 8.54 -3.87 -29.13
C PRO A 134 9.26 -5.19 -28.87
N ASN A 135 9.10 -5.73 -27.66
CA ASN A 135 9.68 -7.02 -27.25
C ASN A 135 11.22 -7.04 -27.15
N GLU A 136 11.89 -5.91 -27.32
CA GLU A 136 13.32 -5.83 -27.04
C GLU A 136 13.55 -5.64 -25.54
N PRO A 137 14.44 -6.43 -24.93
CA PRO A 137 14.83 -6.21 -23.55
C PRO A 137 15.46 -4.84 -23.35
N VAL A 138 15.31 -4.25 -22.16
CA VAL A 138 15.87 -2.92 -21.84
C VAL A 138 17.07 -3.02 -20.90
N PRO A 139 18.11 -2.18 -21.08
CA PRO A 139 19.09 -1.96 -20.02
C PRO A 139 18.40 -1.35 -18.78
N PHE A 140 18.96 -1.60 -17.61
CA PHE A 140 18.42 -1.11 -16.35
C PHE A 140 19.56 -0.83 -15.36
N HIS A 141 19.40 0.24 -14.58
CA HIS A 141 20.15 0.45 -13.34
C HIS A 141 19.30 1.26 -12.35
N TRP A 142 19.37 0.93 -11.06
CA TRP A 142 18.51 1.53 -10.04
C TRP A 142 18.62 3.06 -9.92
N SER A 143 19.73 3.66 -10.35
CA SER A 143 19.91 5.13 -10.35
C SER A 143 18.92 5.90 -11.22
N ASP A 144 18.29 5.24 -12.21
CA ASP A 144 17.26 5.87 -13.03
C ASP A 144 15.85 5.74 -12.42
N TRP A 145 15.68 4.86 -11.43
CA TRP A 145 14.38 4.41 -10.93
C TRP A 145 14.15 4.74 -9.45
N VAL A 146 15.20 5.08 -8.72
CA VAL A 146 15.14 5.50 -7.31
C VAL A 146 16.00 6.74 -7.12
N ASP A 147 15.57 7.66 -6.26
CA ASP A 147 16.39 8.81 -5.90
C ASP A 147 17.62 8.38 -5.08
N LEU A 148 18.79 8.38 -5.73
CA LEU A 148 20.08 8.08 -5.11
C LEU A 148 20.93 9.34 -4.87
N HIS A 149 20.32 10.53 -4.85
CA HIS A 149 21.02 11.82 -4.71
C HIS A 149 21.97 11.87 -3.50
N ALA A 150 21.59 11.22 -2.38
CA ALA A 150 22.43 11.14 -1.18
C ALA A 150 23.85 10.58 -1.45
N LEU A 151 24.01 9.77 -2.50
CA LEU A 151 25.29 9.17 -2.87
C LEU A 151 26.16 10.08 -3.75
N ASN A 152 25.63 11.17 -4.30
CA ASN A 152 26.32 12.02 -5.27
C ASN A 152 27.67 12.52 -4.75
N LYS A 153 27.76 12.88 -3.46
CA LYS A 153 29.01 13.30 -2.84
C LYS A 153 30.11 12.24 -2.94
N TYR A 154 29.78 10.95 -2.82
CA TYR A 154 30.75 9.86 -2.92
C TYR A 154 31.13 9.56 -4.37
N ILE A 155 30.17 9.65 -5.28
CA ILE A 155 30.39 9.46 -6.72
C ILE A 155 31.35 10.52 -7.25
N LEU A 156 31.13 11.78 -6.87
CA LEU A 156 31.89 12.94 -7.34
C LEU A 156 33.27 13.09 -6.71
N LEU A 157 33.56 12.41 -5.58
CA LEU A 157 34.90 12.44 -4.97
C LEU A 157 35.97 11.86 -5.91
N PRO A 158 37.14 12.51 -6.03
CA PRO A 158 38.29 11.96 -6.74
C PRO A 158 38.71 10.60 -6.16
N GLU A 159 39.28 9.71 -6.99
CA GLU A 159 39.64 8.32 -6.62
C GLU A 159 40.44 8.23 -5.30
N GLY A 160 41.45 9.10 -5.11
CA GLY A 160 42.26 9.14 -3.88
C GLY A 160 41.58 9.72 -2.64
N GLN A 161 40.34 10.18 -2.74
CA GLN A 161 39.55 10.75 -1.65
C GLN A 161 38.27 9.96 -1.37
N LYS A 162 38.00 8.88 -2.12
CA LYS A 162 36.82 8.05 -1.89
C LYS A 162 36.91 7.39 -0.50
N PRO A 163 35.80 7.38 0.27
CA PRO A 163 35.80 6.82 1.61
C PRO A 163 35.86 5.28 1.57
N ASN A 164 36.28 4.68 2.68
CA ASN A 164 36.21 3.23 2.88
C ASN A 164 34.99 2.85 3.73
N CYS A 165 34.57 1.60 3.64
CA CYS A 165 33.40 1.05 4.32
C CYS A 165 33.45 1.27 5.84
N SER A 166 34.60 1.03 6.48
CA SER A 166 34.73 1.19 7.94
C SER A 166 34.58 2.64 8.37
N SER A 167 35.11 3.59 7.61
CA SER A 167 35.00 5.02 7.93
C SER A 167 33.56 5.53 7.89
N LEU A 168 32.74 5.01 6.96
CA LEU A 168 31.36 5.40 6.81
C LEU A 168 30.41 4.70 7.79
N TYR A 169 30.56 3.39 7.93
CA TYR A 169 29.49 2.55 8.49
C TYR A 169 29.85 1.86 9.81
N ASP A 170 31.10 1.96 10.27
CA ASP A 170 31.49 1.33 11.54
C ASP A 170 30.92 2.08 12.75
N ILE A 171 29.91 1.47 13.37
CA ILE A 171 29.32 1.95 14.63
C ILE A 171 29.74 1.11 15.84
N SER A 172 30.68 0.16 15.69
CA SER A 172 31.12 -0.76 16.75
C SER A 172 31.66 -0.05 17.99
N ASN A 173 32.31 1.10 17.80
CA ASN A 173 32.85 1.91 18.89
C ASN A 173 31.77 2.74 19.61
N LYS A 174 30.54 2.85 19.08
CA LYS A 174 29.44 3.65 19.62
C LYS A 174 28.61 2.85 20.64
N ARG A 175 29.20 2.48 21.79
CA ARG A 175 28.56 1.63 22.83
C ARG A 175 27.16 2.08 23.28
N LYS A 176 26.90 3.40 23.36
CA LYS A 176 25.59 3.93 23.74
C LYS A 176 24.52 3.69 22.65
N VAL A 177 24.91 3.82 21.39
CA VAL A 177 24.05 3.62 20.21
C VAL A 177 23.71 2.13 20.04
N LEU A 178 24.69 1.24 20.23
CA LEU A 178 24.51 -0.20 20.10
C LEU A 178 23.88 -0.89 21.32
N LYS A 179 23.43 -0.13 22.35
CA LYS A 179 22.94 -0.73 23.59
C LYS A 179 21.74 -1.65 23.33
N GLY A 180 21.95 -2.95 23.43
CA GLY A 180 20.95 -3.99 23.20
C GLY A 180 20.69 -4.31 21.73
N SER A 181 21.40 -3.69 20.79
CA SER A 181 21.30 -3.95 19.35
C SER A 181 22.29 -5.05 18.93
N ILE A 182 21.93 -5.83 17.91
CA ILE A 182 22.88 -6.72 17.23
C ILE A 182 23.49 -5.94 16.06
N ALA A 183 24.81 -5.76 16.08
CA ALA A 183 25.55 -5.14 14.99
C ALA A 183 26.27 -6.21 14.18
N ARG A 184 26.11 -6.16 12.86
CA ARG A 184 26.88 -6.99 11.93
C ARG A 184 28.24 -6.33 11.67
N PRO A 185 29.37 -7.07 11.62
CA PRO A 185 30.65 -6.51 11.20
C PRO A 185 30.59 -5.93 9.78
N VAL A 186 31.25 -4.79 9.56
CA VAL A 186 31.18 -4.03 8.29
C VAL A 186 31.64 -4.86 7.10
N ASP A 187 32.68 -5.67 7.28
CA ASP A 187 33.28 -6.56 6.28
C ASP A 187 32.35 -7.69 5.81
N GLN A 188 31.18 -7.86 6.43
CA GLN A 188 30.18 -8.85 6.02
C GLN A 188 29.06 -8.30 5.13
N TYR A 189 29.05 -6.98 4.88
CA TYR A 189 28.03 -6.34 4.05
C TYR A 189 28.53 -5.18 3.20
N CYS A 190 29.74 -4.69 3.44
CA CYS A 190 30.37 -3.62 2.68
C CYS A 190 31.83 -3.98 2.39
N HIS A 191 32.24 -3.79 1.14
CA HIS A 191 33.58 -4.10 0.65
C HIS A 191 34.19 -2.89 -0.07
N ASP A 192 35.44 -2.55 0.26
CA ASP A 192 36.15 -1.45 -0.41
C ASP A 192 36.44 -1.84 -1.87
N ASP A 193 36.11 -0.94 -2.80
CA ASP A 193 36.35 -1.10 -4.23
C ASP A 193 36.68 0.27 -4.84
N PRO A 194 37.98 0.66 -4.87
CA PRO A 194 38.40 1.93 -5.44
C PRO A 194 38.03 2.12 -6.91
N SER A 195 37.77 1.03 -7.64
CA SER A 195 37.39 1.08 -9.05
C SER A 195 35.92 1.41 -9.26
N HIS A 196 35.08 1.19 -8.25
CA HIS A 196 33.67 1.51 -8.29
C HIS A 196 33.43 3.02 -8.11
N PRO A 197 32.42 3.63 -8.76
CA PRO A 197 32.12 5.05 -8.56
C PRO A 197 31.94 5.49 -7.11
N LEU A 198 31.46 4.62 -6.21
CA LEU A 198 31.36 4.94 -4.77
C LEU A 198 32.67 4.78 -3.99
N GLY A 199 33.64 4.03 -4.51
CA GLY A 199 34.84 3.59 -3.78
C GLY A 199 34.62 2.35 -2.92
N TYR A 200 33.39 1.83 -2.89
CA TYR A 200 32.98 0.64 -2.16
C TYR A 200 31.71 0.03 -2.79
N THR A 201 31.41 -1.20 -2.41
CA THR A 201 30.19 -1.94 -2.75
C THR A 201 29.48 -2.43 -1.50
N VAL A 202 28.15 -2.43 -1.52
CA VAL A 202 27.30 -3.01 -0.47
C VAL A 202 26.49 -4.14 -1.10
N ASP A 203 26.48 -5.32 -0.48
CA ASP A 203 25.91 -6.54 -1.09
C ASP A 203 25.05 -7.38 -0.14
N GLN A 204 24.94 -7.01 1.13
CA GLN A 204 24.17 -7.76 2.14
C GLN A 204 23.42 -6.83 3.12
N PHE A 205 22.41 -7.37 3.79
CA PHE A 205 21.68 -6.68 4.85
C PHE A 205 22.61 -6.38 6.07
N PRO A 206 22.72 -5.12 6.52
CA PRO A 206 23.66 -4.72 7.57
C PRO A 206 23.20 -4.98 9.01
N HIS A 207 22.01 -5.58 9.21
CA HIS A 207 21.34 -5.67 10.51
C HIS A 207 21.06 -4.29 11.12
N ALA A 208 21.17 -4.12 12.45
CA ALA A 208 20.66 -2.94 13.14
C ALA A 208 21.61 -1.74 12.95
N GLN A 209 21.09 -0.63 12.42
CA GLN A 209 21.86 0.58 12.10
C GLN A 209 21.18 1.85 12.63
N THR A 210 21.90 2.98 12.63
CA THR A 210 21.25 4.30 12.81
C THR A 210 20.34 4.60 11.61
N ARG A 211 19.38 5.52 11.74
CA ARG A 211 18.49 5.91 10.63
C ARG A 211 19.28 6.33 9.40
N GLU A 212 20.25 7.21 9.61
CA GLU A 212 21.11 7.72 8.55
C GLU A 212 21.93 6.60 7.89
N ASN A 213 22.62 5.77 8.69
CA ASN A 213 23.39 4.63 8.15
C ASN A 213 22.49 3.68 7.35
N MET A 214 21.30 3.34 7.86
CA MET A 214 20.36 2.47 7.16
C MET A 214 19.94 3.06 5.80
N ARG A 215 19.65 4.36 5.75
CA ARG A 215 19.31 5.07 4.50
C ARG A 215 20.46 5.01 3.50
N TYR A 216 21.68 5.34 3.90
CA TYR A 216 22.84 5.27 2.99
C TYR A 216 23.16 3.85 2.57
N LEU A 217 23.06 2.87 3.47
CA LEU A 217 23.34 1.46 3.15
C LEU A 217 22.30 0.88 2.17
N GLY A 218 21.01 1.20 2.35
CA GLY A 218 19.97 0.83 1.39
C GLY A 218 20.23 1.42 0.01
N LYS A 219 20.46 2.74 -0.08
CA LYS A 219 20.79 3.40 -1.36
C LYS A 219 22.08 2.86 -1.99
N SER A 220 23.13 2.64 -1.21
CA SER A 220 24.39 2.07 -1.71
C SER A 220 24.20 0.63 -2.19
N PHE A 221 23.35 -0.17 -1.53
CA PHE A 221 22.99 -1.51 -1.99
C PHE A 221 22.25 -1.45 -3.34
N LEU A 222 21.27 -0.56 -3.50
CA LEU A 222 20.59 -0.35 -4.80
C LEU A 222 21.56 0.07 -5.91
N TYR A 223 22.55 0.92 -5.61
CA TYR A 223 23.55 1.36 -6.58
C TYR A 223 24.60 0.27 -6.91
N THR A 224 24.72 -0.77 -6.08
CA THR A 224 25.81 -1.76 -6.20
C THR A 224 25.29 -3.19 -6.19
N GLY A 225 25.04 -3.79 -5.03
CA GLY A 225 24.78 -5.22 -4.91
C GLY A 225 23.36 -5.69 -5.22
N PHE A 226 22.36 -4.81 -5.36
CA PHE A 226 20.99 -5.26 -5.63
C PHE A 226 20.78 -5.56 -7.12
N PRO A 227 20.44 -6.81 -7.52
CA PRO A 227 20.23 -7.15 -8.92
C PRO A 227 19.16 -6.30 -9.60
N SER A 228 19.23 -6.23 -10.93
CA SER A 228 18.19 -5.58 -11.72
C SER A 228 16.89 -6.40 -11.65
N PRO A 229 15.71 -5.76 -11.71
CA PRO A 229 14.45 -6.47 -11.77
C PRO A 229 14.43 -7.38 -13.00
N THR A 230 13.70 -8.49 -12.93
CA THR A 230 13.59 -9.43 -14.04
C THR A 230 12.80 -8.84 -15.20
N LYS A 231 11.79 -8.00 -14.88
CA LYS A 231 10.88 -7.36 -15.82
C LYS A 231 10.44 -5.99 -15.32
N LEU A 232 10.08 -5.14 -16.27
CA LEU A 232 9.32 -3.91 -16.07
C LEU A 232 7.87 -4.15 -16.50
N VAL A 233 6.91 -3.80 -15.64
CA VAL A 233 5.47 -3.95 -15.89
C VAL A 233 4.82 -2.56 -15.88
N PHE A 234 4.63 -1.97 -17.05
CA PHE A 234 3.95 -0.68 -17.18
C PHE A 234 2.44 -0.90 -17.20
N MET A 235 1.79 -0.46 -16.13
CA MET A 235 0.35 -0.65 -15.92
C MET A 235 -0.48 0.26 -16.84
N THR A 236 -1.70 -0.19 -17.13
CA THR A 236 -2.78 0.62 -17.71
C THR A 236 -4.05 0.48 -16.85
N ASN A 237 -5.08 1.29 -17.08
CA ASN A 237 -6.34 1.20 -16.34
C ASN A 237 -7.18 -0.03 -16.72
N ASN A 238 -7.34 -0.31 -18.02
CA ASN A 238 -8.26 -1.34 -18.51
C ASN A 238 -7.74 -2.11 -19.73
N HIS A 239 -6.57 -1.76 -20.27
CA HIS A 239 -6.02 -2.37 -21.49
C HIS A 239 -4.94 -3.43 -21.25
N GLY A 240 -4.70 -3.85 -20.00
CA GLY A 240 -3.65 -4.80 -19.63
C GLY A 240 -2.38 -4.08 -19.16
N SER A 241 -1.20 -4.59 -19.52
CA SER A 241 0.08 -4.00 -19.11
C SER A 241 1.17 -4.28 -20.16
N TYR A 242 2.13 -3.38 -20.30
CA TYR A 242 3.34 -3.66 -21.08
C TYR A 242 4.35 -4.38 -20.19
N ILE A 243 4.72 -5.60 -20.58
CA ILE A 243 5.70 -6.42 -19.86
C ILE A 243 6.98 -6.44 -20.70
N VAL A 244 8.06 -5.89 -20.15
CA VAL A 244 9.35 -5.74 -20.84
C VAL A 244 10.43 -6.45 -20.04
N ASP A 245 11.18 -7.34 -20.68
CA ASP A 245 12.29 -8.04 -20.04
C ASP A 245 13.48 -7.09 -19.82
N VAL A 246 14.23 -7.29 -18.74
CA VAL A 246 15.46 -6.53 -18.46
C VAL A 246 16.68 -7.32 -18.92
N LYS A 247 17.59 -6.65 -19.63
CA LYS A 247 18.87 -7.21 -20.09
C LYS A 247 19.76 -7.54 -18.90
N ASP A 248 20.45 -8.69 -18.97
CA ASP A 248 21.51 -9.08 -18.03
C ASP A 248 21.11 -8.84 -16.57
N ASN A 249 19.89 -9.25 -16.20
CA ASN A 249 19.27 -8.88 -14.92
C ASN A 249 19.99 -9.44 -13.68
N ASP A 250 20.88 -10.41 -13.89
CA ASP A 250 21.76 -10.98 -12.87
C ASP A 250 22.92 -10.03 -12.47
N VAL A 251 23.17 -8.97 -13.25
CA VAL A 251 24.22 -7.98 -12.99
C VAL A 251 23.63 -6.57 -12.84
N ASN A 252 23.91 -5.92 -11.71
CA ASN A 252 23.60 -4.50 -11.50
C ASN A 252 24.78 -3.63 -11.97
N ASP A 253 24.84 -3.36 -13.27
CA ASP A 253 25.91 -2.57 -13.87
C ASP A 253 25.48 -1.11 -14.04
N TYR A 254 26.15 -0.17 -13.34
CA TYR A 254 25.87 1.26 -13.44
C TYR A 254 26.00 1.82 -14.87
N ARG A 255 26.71 1.14 -15.77
CA ARG A 255 26.83 1.52 -17.19
C ARG A 255 25.54 1.29 -17.97
N ASN A 256 24.58 0.54 -17.42
CA ASN A 256 23.25 0.36 -17.98
C ASN A 256 22.29 1.51 -17.64
N ALA A 257 22.72 2.51 -16.85
CA ALA A 257 21.92 3.72 -16.59
C ALA A 257 21.66 4.55 -17.86
N LEU A 258 20.57 5.33 -17.89
CA LEU A 258 20.15 6.18 -19.01
C LEU A 258 21.25 7.14 -19.47
N LEU A 259 22.10 7.58 -18.54
CA LEU A 259 23.23 8.46 -18.81
C LEU A 259 24.23 7.87 -19.82
N THR A 260 24.34 6.53 -19.89
CA THR A 260 25.37 5.83 -20.65
C THR A 260 24.84 4.72 -21.57
N ASN A 261 23.57 4.33 -21.45
CA ASN A 261 23.02 3.19 -22.20
C ASN A 261 22.56 3.51 -23.64
N GLY A 262 22.52 4.78 -24.03
CA GLY A 262 22.21 5.24 -25.39
C GLY A 262 20.72 5.39 -25.73
N ILE A 263 19.80 5.02 -24.81
CA ILE A 263 18.35 5.14 -25.05
C ILE A 263 17.96 6.60 -25.33
N VAL A 264 18.50 7.54 -24.54
CA VAL A 264 18.09 8.95 -24.62
C VAL A 264 18.45 9.55 -25.97
N GLU A 265 19.66 9.30 -26.47
CA GLU A 265 20.13 9.78 -27.78
C GLU A 265 19.28 9.22 -28.93
N GLU A 266 18.92 7.95 -28.85
CA GLU A 266 18.06 7.32 -29.86
C GLU A 266 16.64 7.89 -29.83
N VAL A 267 16.06 8.04 -28.64
CA VAL A 267 14.74 8.69 -28.47
C VAL A 267 14.77 10.15 -28.93
N LEU A 268 15.83 10.90 -28.64
CA LEU A 268 16.00 12.27 -29.15
C LEU A 268 15.98 12.31 -30.68
N SER A 269 16.63 11.35 -31.35
CA SER A 269 16.64 11.27 -32.81
C SER A 269 15.27 10.96 -33.41
N GLU A 270 14.42 10.24 -32.68
CA GLU A 270 13.07 9.86 -33.11
C GLU A 270 12.03 10.95 -32.81
N VAL A 271 12.04 11.49 -31.60
CA VAL A 271 11.08 12.52 -31.14
C VAL A 271 11.39 13.88 -31.78
N ASN A 272 12.67 14.17 -32.05
CA ASN A 272 13.16 15.43 -32.61
C ASN A 272 12.68 16.66 -31.81
N SER A 273 12.73 16.56 -30.48
CA SER A 273 12.37 17.60 -29.53
C SER A 273 13.14 17.43 -28.23
N ASP A 274 13.64 18.54 -27.69
CA ASP A 274 14.24 18.61 -26.36
C ASP A 274 13.20 18.73 -25.24
N SER A 275 11.93 18.94 -25.58
CA SER A 275 10.85 18.95 -24.59
C SER A 275 10.12 17.62 -24.64
N TRP A 276 10.18 16.87 -23.53
CA TRP A 276 9.51 15.58 -23.35
C TRP A 276 8.37 15.74 -22.34
N ASP A 277 7.24 15.11 -22.62
CA ASP A 277 6.06 15.11 -21.76
C ASP A 277 5.65 13.65 -21.50
N VAL A 278 5.75 13.22 -20.24
CA VAL A 278 5.57 11.80 -19.88
C VAL A 278 4.16 11.30 -20.17
N LEU A 279 3.15 12.18 -20.05
CA LEU A 279 1.76 11.85 -20.33
C LEU A 279 1.54 11.70 -21.84
N ASP A 280 2.16 12.56 -22.65
CA ASP A 280 2.14 12.43 -24.12
C ASP A 280 2.86 11.16 -24.59
N ALA A 281 3.98 10.79 -23.97
CA ALA A 281 4.69 9.54 -24.25
C ALA A 281 3.80 8.31 -23.96
N TYR A 282 3.10 8.31 -22.82
CA TYR A 282 2.13 7.28 -22.43
C TYR A 282 0.98 7.17 -23.44
N ASP A 283 0.32 8.29 -23.74
CA ASP A 283 -0.82 8.35 -24.66
C ASP A 283 -0.45 7.85 -26.06
N LYS A 284 0.73 8.27 -26.55
CA LYS A 284 1.23 7.83 -27.87
C LYS A 284 1.55 6.34 -27.87
N LEU A 285 2.14 5.79 -26.81
CA LEU A 285 2.38 4.35 -26.71
C LEU A 285 1.05 3.59 -26.76
N LEU A 286 0.09 3.94 -25.91
CA LEU A 286 -1.21 3.29 -25.82
C LEU A 286 -1.98 3.32 -27.14
N LYS A 287 -1.98 4.48 -27.81
CA LYS A 287 -2.68 4.66 -29.10
C LYS A 287 -2.05 3.88 -30.24
N THR A 288 -0.71 3.78 -30.27
CA THR A 288 0.01 3.15 -31.39
C THR A 288 0.22 1.66 -31.22
N ARG A 289 0.33 1.20 -29.96
CA ARG A 289 0.61 -0.19 -29.61
C ARG A 289 -0.15 -0.55 -28.32
N PRO A 290 -1.43 -0.93 -28.38
CA PRO A 290 -2.14 -1.36 -27.18
C PRO A 290 -1.51 -2.65 -26.58
N PRO A 291 -1.61 -2.88 -25.25
CA PRO A 291 -1.07 -4.08 -24.64
C PRO A 291 -1.72 -5.37 -25.15
N SER A 292 -0.94 -6.44 -25.24
CA SER A 292 -1.37 -7.72 -25.81
C SER A 292 -2.15 -8.62 -24.83
N ASN A 293 -2.13 -8.31 -23.54
CA ASN A 293 -2.72 -9.11 -22.46
C ASN A 293 -4.04 -8.53 -21.91
N SER A 294 -4.74 -7.70 -22.68
CA SER A 294 -6.03 -7.09 -22.31
C SER A 294 -7.13 -8.13 -22.01
N ASP A 295 -6.99 -9.35 -22.53
CA ASP A 295 -7.87 -10.50 -22.30
C ASP A 295 -7.73 -11.09 -20.89
N ARG A 296 -6.58 -10.88 -20.22
CA ARG A 296 -6.32 -11.35 -18.85
C ARG A 296 -6.94 -10.46 -17.78
N VAL A 297 -7.39 -9.25 -18.14
CA VAL A 297 -7.99 -8.30 -17.19
C VAL A 297 -9.29 -8.90 -16.65
N VAL A 298 -9.35 -9.13 -15.34
CA VAL A 298 -10.55 -9.70 -14.71
C VAL A 298 -11.69 -8.69 -14.76
N LYS A 299 -12.82 -9.13 -15.34
CA LYS A 299 -14.06 -8.34 -15.49
C LYS A 299 -15.21 -8.93 -14.68
N ASP A 300 -15.00 -10.08 -14.07
CA ASP A 300 -16.02 -10.77 -13.29
C ASP A 300 -16.39 -9.97 -12.05
N LEU A 301 -17.70 -9.71 -11.91
CA LEU A 301 -18.25 -9.00 -10.75
C LEU A 301 -18.32 -9.89 -9.50
N ILE A 302 -18.36 -11.21 -9.71
CA ILE A 302 -18.46 -12.22 -8.67
C ILE A 302 -17.49 -13.34 -9.03
N ILE A 303 -16.56 -13.65 -8.14
CA ILE A 303 -15.65 -14.78 -8.30
C ILE A 303 -16.04 -15.85 -7.29
N HIS A 304 -16.41 -17.02 -7.80
CA HIS A 304 -16.61 -18.20 -6.98
C HIS A 304 -15.28 -18.91 -6.80
N LEU A 305 -14.75 -18.86 -5.58
CA LEU A 305 -13.54 -19.58 -5.22
C LEU A 305 -13.82 -21.08 -5.18
N GLU A 306 -12.89 -21.87 -5.70
CA GLU A 306 -12.97 -23.32 -5.77
C GLU A 306 -11.92 -23.97 -4.83
N PRO A 307 -12.19 -25.17 -4.27
CA PRO A 307 -11.25 -25.85 -3.38
C PRO A 307 -9.86 -26.07 -4.00
N SER A 308 -9.78 -26.32 -5.30
CA SER A 308 -8.52 -26.52 -6.03
C SER A 308 -7.60 -25.30 -5.99
N MET A 309 -8.13 -24.08 -5.80
CA MET A 309 -7.31 -22.87 -5.72
C MET A 309 -6.45 -22.83 -4.44
N PHE A 310 -6.83 -23.61 -3.42
CA PHE A 310 -6.19 -23.67 -2.11
C PHE A 310 -5.28 -24.90 -1.93
N HIS A 311 -5.02 -25.62 -3.02
CA HIS A 311 -4.18 -26.82 -3.03
C HIS A 311 -3.27 -26.80 -4.26
N VAL A 312 -1.96 -26.93 -4.02
CA VAL A 312 -0.96 -27.09 -5.07
C VAL A 312 -0.12 -28.32 -4.74
N ASP A 313 -0.11 -29.29 -5.65
CA ASP A 313 0.82 -30.42 -5.57
C ASP A 313 2.17 -29.98 -6.15
N VAL A 314 3.11 -29.69 -5.24
CA VAL A 314 4.45 -29.20 -5.60
C VAL A 314 5.20 -30.22 -6.46
N ASN A 315 5.06 -31.52 -6.19
CA ASN A 315 5.77 -32.54 -6.96
C ASN A 315 5.26 -32.58 -8.40
N GLN A 316 3.94 -32.52 -8.57
CA GLN A 316 3.33 -32.43 -9.89
C GLN A 316 3.82 -31.18 -10.64
N VAL A 317 3.84 -30.01 -9.99
CA VAL A 317 4.31 -28.76 -10.61
C VAL A 317 5.79 -28.87 -11.02
N VAL A 318 6.64 -29.47 -10.19
CA VAL A 318 8.05 -29.71 -10.51
C VAL A 318 8.20 -30.62 -11.72
N ASP A 319 7.44 -31.72 -11.78
CA ASP A 319 7.47 -32.66 -12.90
C ASP A 319 6.98 -32.01 -14.19
N GLU A 320 5.90 -31.22 -14.13
CA GLU A 320 5.35 -30.48 -15.27
C GLU A 320 6.36 -29.46 -15.83
N ILE A 321 7.08 -28.74 -14.97
CA ILE A 321 8.09 -27.78 -15.40
C ILE A 321 9.30 -28.52 -16.00
N LYS A 322 9.80 -29.57 -15.35
CA LYS A 322 10.93 -30.37 -15.86
C LYS A 322 10.65 -31.05 -17.20
N ALA A 323 9.38 -31.32 -17.50
CA ALA A 323 8.96 -31.91 -18.77
C ALA A 323 8.99 -30.93 -19.95
N LYS A 324 9.14 -29.62 -19.73
CA LYS A 324 9.20 -28.63 -20.81
C LYS A 324 10.56 -28.66 -21.52
N ASP A 325 10.54 -28.62 -22.84
CA ASP A 325 11.76 -28.58 -23.66
C ASP A 325 12.61 -27.32 -23.44
N LYS A 326 11.95 -26.19 -23.15
CA LYS A 326 12.59 -24.89 -22.91
C LYS A 326 11.88 -24.17 -21.77
N LEU A 327 12.68 -23.70 -20.81
CA LEU A 327 12.23 -22.87 -19.69
C LEU A 327 12.61 -21.42 -19.91
N SER A 328 11.67 -20.52 -19.67
CA SER A 328 11.96 -19.10 -19.47
C SER A 328 12.84 -18.89 -18.24
N PHE A 329 13.48 -17.73 -18.14
CA PHE A 329 14.33 -17.38 -17.00
C PHE A 329 13.57 -17.49 -15.66
N LEU A 330 12.37 -16.91 -15.57
CA LEU A 330 11.55 -16.98 -14.36
C LEU A 330 11.09 -18.41 -14.02
N GLU A 331 10.81 -19.26 -15.01
CA GLU A 331 10.47 -20.66 -14.74
C GLU A 331 11.64 -21.44 -14.15
N LYS A 332 12.88 -21.11 -14.52
CA LYS A 332 14.08 -21.71 -13.90
C LYS A 332 14.22 -21.27 -12.45
N LEU A 333 14.13 -19.97 -12.17
CA LEU A 333 14.18 -19.44 -10.80
C LEU A 333 13.06 -20.01 -9.93
N TYR A 334 11.86 -20.12 -10.48
CA TYR A 334 10.72 -20.71 -9.79
C TYR A 334 10.95 -22.20 -9.50
N LEU A 335 11.47 -22.97 -10.46
CA LEU A 335 11.82 -24.38 -10.24
C LEU A 335 12.90 -24.52 -9.16
N GLU A 336 13.95 -23.71 -9.20
CA GLU A 336 15.00 -23.69 -8.18
C GLU A 336 14.44 -23.39 -6.79
N SER A 337 13.59 -22.37 -6.67
CA SER A 337 12.89 -22.02 -5.43
C SER A 337 12.01 -23.16 -4.91
N LEU A 338 11.26 -23.86 -5.78
CA LEU A 338 10.46 -25.01 -5.37
C LEU A 338 11.32 -26.16 -4.84
N LEU A 339 12.44 -26.46 -5.50
CA LEU A 339 13.34 -27.52 -5.08
C LEU A 339 14.03 -27.17 -3.75
N ASP A 340 14.51 -25.94 -3.59
CA ASP A 340 15.12 -25.45 -2.35
C ASP A 340 14.12 -25.46 -1.19
N SER A 341 12.94 -24.85 -1.38
CA SER A 341 11.86 -24.81 -0.40
C SER A 341 11.40 -26.20 0.02
N ASN A 342 11.28 -27.15 -0.92
CA ASN A 342 10.85 -28.51 -0.60
C ASN A 342 11.93 -29.33 0.13
N SER A 343 13.20 -28.95 0.00
CA SER A 343 14.33 -29.63 0.65
C SER A 343 14.72 -29.03 2.00
N THR A 344 14.20 -27.85 2.33
CA THR A 344 14.54 -27.10 3.54
C THR A 344 13.48 -27.29 4.61
N ASP A 345 13.80 -27.93 5.74
CA ASP A 345 12.82 -28.16 6.83
C ASP A 345 12.50 -26.90 7.67
N SER A 346 13.43 -25.96 7.75
CA SER A 346 13.35 -24.79 8.62
C SER A 346 13.97 -23.57 7.94
N PRO A 347 13.21 -22.88 7.07
CA PRO A 347 13.71 -21.75 6.31
C PRO A 347 14.08 -20.59 7.24
N VAL A 348 15.22 -19.95 6.98
CA VAL A 348 15.61 -18.69 7.63
C VAL A 348 14.64 -17.56 7.26
N LYS A 349 14.65 -16.47 8.01
CA LYS A 349 13.84 -15.29 7.68
C LYS A 349 14.20 -14.79 6.28
N TYR A 350 13.20 -14.54 5.44
CA TYR A 350 13.40 -14.08 4.07
C TYR A 350 13.39 -12.55 3.96
N PHE A 351 12.33 -11.91 4.45
CA PHE A 351 12.19 -10.46 4.35
C PHE A 351 12.94 -9.75 5.48
N ASP A 352 13.72 -8.73 5.14
CA ASP A 352 14.41 -7.87 6.10
C ASP A 352 13.77 -6.47 6.09
N GLU A 353 13.36 -6.00 7.27
CA GLU A 353 12.90 -4.62 7.44
C GLU A 353 14.06 -3.71 7.83
N ALA A 354 13.87 -2.40 7.77
CA ALA A 354 14.84 -1.40 8.21
C ALA A 354 15.04 -1.48 9.74
N LYS A 355 15.89 -2.40 10.19
CA LYS A 355 16.20 -2.59 11.61
C LYS A 355 17.02 -1.41 12.13
N LEU A 356 16.37 -0.57 12.92
CA LEU A 356 17.03 0.53 13.61
C LEU A 356 17.58 0.10 14.96
N VAL A 357 18.66 0.76 15.40
CA VAL A 357 19.28 0.51 16.71
C VAL A 357 18.29 0.70 17.87
N ASN A 358 18.43 -0.12 18.91
CA ASN A 358 17.56 -0.10 20.08
C ASN A 358 17.59 1.20 20.90
N SER A 359 18.61 2.04 20.71
CA SER A 359 18.67 3.39 21.29
C SER A 359 17.72 4.38 20.63
N ASP A 360 17.22 4.07 19.42
CA ASP A 360 16.25 4.89 18.70
C ASP A 360 14.83 4.65 19.24
N LYS A 361 14.20 5.72 19.75
CA LYS A 361 12.84 5.66 20.31
C LYS A 361 11.78 5.30 19.25
N SER A 362 12.06 5.55 17.97
CA SER A 362 11.15 5.30 16.85
C SER A 362 11.51 4.03 16.06
N LYS A 363 12.37 3.16 16.60
CA LYS A 363 12.86 1.97 15.89
C LYS A 363 11.76 1.07 15.32
N VAL A 364 10.60 1.00 16.00
CA VAL A 364 9.46 0.19 15.59
C VAL A 364 8.92 0.64 14.23
N PHE A 365 9.02 1.93 13.91
CA PHE A 365 8.58 2.45 12.62
C PHE A 365 9.45 1.97 11.45
N GLY A 366 10.71 1.61 11.71
CA GLY A 366 11.57 0.98 10.71
C GLY A 366 11.12 -0.43 10.33
N GLU A 367 10.34 -1.11 11.19
CA GLU A 367 9.80 -2.44 10.92
C GLU A 367 8.64 -2.44 9.91
N HIS A 368 8.20 -1.27 9.46
CA HIS A 368 7.22 -1.12 8.38
C HIS A 368 7.85 -0.75 7.03
N HIS A 369 9.19 -0.72 6.96
CA HIS A 369 9.92 -0.33 5.74
C HIS A 369 10.86 -1.46 5.33
N ASP A 370 10.88 -1.81 4.05
CA ASP A 370 11.92 -2.66 3.47
C ASP A 370 13.27 -1.92 3.51
N TRP A 371 14.32 -2.58 4.00
CA TRP A 371 15.60 -1.92 4.23
C TRP A 371 16.26 -1.43 2.94
N ARG A 372 16.02 -2.10 1.81
CA ARG A 372 16.64 -1.77 0.52
C ARG A 372 16.19 -0.41 0.03
N PHE A 373 14.92 -0.10 0.26
CA PHE A 373 14.25 1.11 -0.21
C PHE A 373 14.03 2.15 0.90
N PHE A 374 14.67 1.98 2.06
CA PHE A 374 14.49 2.86 3.21
C PHE A 374 15.06 4.27 2.93
N ASP A 375 14.18 5.27 2.89
CA ASP A 375 14.55 6.69 2.71
C ASP A 375 14.25 7.57 3.94
N GLY A 376 14.10 6.94 5.11
CA GLY A 376 13.71 7.60 6.35
C GLY A 376 12.32 7.18 6.83
N LEU A 377 11.97 7.58 8.04
CA LEU A 377 10.69 7.21 8.66
C LEU A 377 9.55 8.07 8.10
N THR A 378 8.54 7.43 7.53
CA THR A 378 7.34 8.12 7.02
C THR A 378 6.10 7.92 7.91
N ILE A 379 6.18 7.10 8.96
CA ILE A 379 5.03 6.78 9.82
C ILE A 379 4.51 8.03 10.57
N ASN A 380 3.19 8.18 10.59
CA ASN A 380 2.40 9.32 11.06
C ASN A 380 2.62 10.62 10.26
N THR A 381 2.89 10.53 8.96
CA THR A 381 3.05 11.69 8.07
C THR A 381 2.04 11.68 6.92
N ASP A 382 1.81 12.83 6.28
CA ASP A 382 1.01 12.89 5.05
C ASP A 382 1.61 12.00 3.94
N LYS A 383 2.95 11.93 3.85
CA LYS A 383 3.67 11.08 2.87
C LYS A 383 3.27 9.60 2.99
N GLN A 384 3.12 9.07 4.21
CA GLN A 384 2.63 7.70 4.42
C GLN A 384 1.21 7.52 3.87
N THR A 385 0.29 8.45 4.15
CA THR A 385 -1.09 8.36 3.64
C THR A 385 -1.11 8.31 2.11
N LEU A 386 -0.33 9.18 1.46
CA LEU A 386 -0.20 9.20 0.00
C LEU A 386 0.35 7.88 -0.55
N VAL A 387 1.45 7.37 0.03
CA VAL A 387 2.12 6.15 -0.45
C VAL A 387 1.29 4.90 -0.21
N LEU A 388 0.68 4.74 0.98
CA LEU A 388 -0.19 3.59 1.27
C LEU A 388 -1.42 3.55 0.35
N HIS A 389 -1.98 4.71 0.03
CA HIS A 389 -3.06 4.81 -0.97
C HIS A 389 -2.60 4.32 -2.35
N ARG A 390 -1.42 4.77 -2.81
CA ARG A 390 -0.83 4.35 -4.09
C ARG A 390 -0.49 2.87 -4.12
N LEU A 391 0.01 2.32 -3.02
CA LEU A 391 0.32 0.90 -2.85
C LEU A 391 -0.91 0.02 -3.06
N ILE A 392 -1.98 0.23 -2.28
CA ILE A 392 -3.17 -0.63 -2.39
C ILE A 392 -3.86 -0.46 -3.74
N LYS A 393 -3.91 0.77 -4.28
CA LYS A 393 -4.44 1.04 -5.62
C LYS A 393 -3.72 0.19 -6.67
N ASN A 394 -2.40 0.31 -6.73
CA ASN A 394 -1.62 -0.33 -7.77
C ASN A 394 -1.50 -1.85 -7.56
N TYR A 395 -1.49 -2.34 -6.33
CA TYR A 395 -1.54 -3.77 -6.03
C TYR A 395 -2.84 -4.43 -6.55
N LEU A 396 -4.00 -3.83 -6.24
CA LEU A 396 -5.30 -4.35 -6.69
C LEU A 396 -5.43 -4.28 -8.21
N GLN A 397 -5.00 -3.16 -8.81
CA GLN A 397 -4.99 -2.98 -10.26
C GLN A 397 -4.06 -3.99 -10.95
N PHE A 398 -2.86 -4.22 -10.41
CA PHE A 398 -1.90 -5.22 -10.89
C PHE A 398 -2.53 -6.61 -10.88
N CYS A 399 -3.08 -7.05 -9.75
CA CYS A 399 -3.69 -8.37 -9.64
C CYS A 399 -4.83 -8.54 -10.65
N ARG A 400 -5.70 -7.52 -10.77
CA ARG A 400 -6.82 -7.53 -11.72
C ARG A 400 -6.35 -7.59 -13.17
N SER A 401 -5.36 -6.79 -13.57
CA SER A 401 -4.84 -6.76 -14.95
C SER A 401 -4.16 -8.06 -15.37
N HIS A 402 -3.64 -8.82 -14.41
CA HIS A 402 -2.91 -10.06 -14.66
C HIS A 402 -3.68 -11.33 -14.29
N GLY A 403 -4.96 -11.21 -13.94
CA GLY A 403 -5.81 -12.36 -13.66
C GLY A 403 -5.50 -13.07 -12.34
N LEU A 404 -4.84 -12.39 -11.39
CA LEU A 404 -4.51 -12.95 -10.08
C LEU A 404 -5.65 -12.67 -9.10
N VAL A 405 -6.18 -13.72 -8.47
CA VAL A 405 -7.25 -13.56 -7.47
C VAL A 405 -6.66 -13.15 -6.13
N THR A 406 -7.10 -12.01 -5.60
CA THR A 406 -6.70 -11.50 -4.27
C THR A 406 -7.85 -10.75 -3.62
N TRP A 407 -7.81 -10.57 -2.30
CA TRP A 407 -8.68 -9.70 -1.54
C TRP A 407 -7.92 -9.02 -0.39
N ILE A 408 -8.40 -7.86 0.04
CA ILE A 408 -7.90 -7.21 1.27
C ILE A 408 -8.32 -8.00 2.50
N ALA A 409 -7.44 -8.07 3.50
CA ALA A 409 -7.64 -8.84 4.72
C ALA A 409 -7.36 -8.00 5.97
N HIS A 410 -7.58 -8.57 7.15
CA HIS A 410 -7.15 -8.02 8.44
C HIS A 410 -7.52 -6.54 8.63
N GLY A 411 -6.54 -5.68 8.93
CA GLY A 411 -6.75 -4.26 9.21
C GLY A 411 -7.32 -3.53 8.01
N SER A 412 -6.82 -3.84 6.82
CA SER A 412 -7.28 -3.26 5.55
C SER A 412 -8.74 -3.58 5.25
N LEU A 413 -9.19 -4.80 5.57
CA LEU A 413 -10.60 -5.18 5.44
C LEU A 413 -11.49 -4.46 6.46
N LEU A 414 -10.99 -4.24 7.68
CA LEU A 414 -11.72 -3.50 8.71
C LEU A 414 -11.85 -2.01 8.34
N SER A 415 -10.77 -1.37 7.89
CA SER A 415 -10.78 0.03 7.48
C SER A 415 -11.72 0.24 6.30
N TRP A 416 -11.69 -0.68 5.32
CA TRP A 416 -12.60 -0.68 4.18
C TRP A 416 -14.07 -0.71 4.63
N TYR A 417 -14.43 -1.50 5.64
CA TYR A 417 -15.83 -1.57 6.12
C TYR A 417 -16.39 -0.21 6.59
N TRP A 418 -15.55 0.69 7.09
CA TRP A 418 -16.00 1.96 7.64
C TRP A 418 -16.43 2.96 6.57
N ASN A 419 -15.50 3.37 5.72
CA ASN A 419 -15.73 4.36 4.67
C ASN A 419 -15.04 3.99 3.35
N GLY A 420 -14.52 2.76 3.24
CA GLY A 420 -13.77 2.30 2.08
C GLY A 420 -12.30 2.78 2.06
N MET A 421 -11.84 3.53 3.07
CA MET A 421 -10.49 4.11 3.14
C MET A 421 -9.58 3.31 4.10
N ALA A 422 -8.26 3.48 3.99
CA ALA A 422 -7.35 3.07 5.07
C ALA A 422 -7.60 3.90 6.34
N PHE A 423 -7.27 3.36 7.51
CA PHE A 423 -7.27 4.19 8.71
C PHE A 423 -6.10 5.17 8.68
N PRO A 424 -6.27 6.41 9.18
CA PRO A 424 -5.17 7.39 9.23
C PRO A 424 -3.96 7.00 10.08
N TRP A 425 -4.08 5.97 10.93
CA TRP A 425 -3.03 5.49 11.82
C TRP A 425 -2.42 4.14 11.37
N ASP A 426 -2.97 3.51 10.33
CA ASP A 426 -2.44 2.24 9.84
C ASP A 426 -1.11 2.46 9.12
N SER A 427 -0.13 1.61 9.42
CA SER A 427 1.24 1.67 8.88
C SER A 427 1.56 0.66 7.78
N ASP A 428 0.66 -0.29 7.57
CA ASP A 428 0.77 -1.36 6.59
C ASP A 428 -0.57 -1.66 5.93
N THR A 429 -0.55 -2.56 4.95
CA THR A 429 -1.74 -3.02 4.25
C THR A 429 -1.63 -4.53 4.05
N ASP A 430 -2.70 -5.24 4.37
CA ASP A 430 -2.75 -6.70 4.33
C ASP A 430 -3.62 -7.19 3.17
N ALA A 431 -3.06 -8.10 2.38
CA ALA A 431 -3.78 -8.80 1.34
C ALA A 431 -3.64 -10.32 1.47
N GLN A 432 -4.66 -11.02 0.97
CA GLN A 432 -4.68 -12.46 0.88
C GLN A 432 -4.95 -12.91 -0.55
N MET A 433 -4.44 -14.09 -0.89
CA MET A 433 -4.72 -14.76 -2.16
C MET A 433 -4.76 -16.28 -1.98
N PRO A 434 -5.35 -17.04 -2.91
CA PRO A 434 -5.22 -18.50 -2.92
C PRO A 434 -3.78 -18.90 -3.22
N ILE A 435 -3.31 -20.02 -2.65
CA ILE A 435 -1.94 -20.53 -2.88
C ILE A 435 -1.63 -20.72 -4.38
N SER A 436 -2.61 -21.16 -5.17
CA SER A 436 -2.44 -21.27 -6.64
C SER A 436 -2.05 -19.95 -7.31
N ASP A 437 -2.62 -18.81 -6.90
CA ASP A 437 -2.27 -17.50 -7.43
C ASP A 437 -0.94 -16.97 -6.87
N LEU A 438 -0.55 -17.35 -5.65
CA LEU A 438 0.81 -17.06 -5.15
C LEU A 438 1.87 -17.79 -6.00
N HIS A 439 1.63 -19.06 -6.35
CA HIS A 439 2.52 -19.80 -7.26
C HIS A 439 2.57 -19.16 -8.66
N ARG A 440 1.46 -18.59 -9.14
CA ARG A 440 1.46 -17.80 -10.40
C ARG A 440 2.25 -16.50 -10.26
N LEU A 441 2.07 -15.76 -9.17
CA LEU A 441 2.83 -14.54 -8.87
C LEU A 441 4.34 -14.83 -8.87
N ALA A 442 4.76 -15.90 -8.18
CA ALA A 442 6.15 -16.35 -8.13
C ALA A 442 6.72 -16.69 -9.52
N ARG A 443 5.96 -17.44 -10.31
CA ARG A 443 6.39 -17.93 -11.63
C ARG A 443 6.39 -16.84 -12.71
N GLU A 444 5.48 -15.88 -12.62
CA GLU A 444 5.22 -14.93 -13.72
C GLU A 444 5.80 -13.53 -13.46
N PHE A 445 5.97 -13.13 -12.19
CA PHE A 445 6.27 -11.75 -11.79
C PHE A 445 7.26 -11.59 -10.61
N ASN A 446 7.89 -12.65 -10.09
CA ASN A 446 8.86 -12.47 -9.00
C ASN A 446 10.03 -11.57 -9.43
N GLN A 447 10.48 -10.70 -8.52
CA GLN A 447 11.53 -9.71 -8.74
C GLN A 447 11.23 -8.76 -9.91
N SER A 448 9.96 -8.44 -10.18
CA SER A 448 9.57 -7.48 -11.22
C SER A 448 9.33 -6.08 -10.63
N LEU A 449 9.65 -5.05 -11.41
CA LEU A 449 9.29 -3.66 -11.09
C LEU A 449 7.99 -3.30 -11.82
N VAL A 450 6.98 -2.91 -11.08
CA VAL A 450 5.67 -2.46 -11.56
C VAL A 450 5.64 -0.93 -11.56
N ILE A 451 5.26 -0.36 -12.68
CA ILE A 451 5.18 1.07 -12.91
C ILE A 451 3.71 1.46 -12.96
N GLU A 452 3.32 2.41 -12.11
CA GLU A 452 1.97 2.99 -12.12
C GLU A 452 1.61 3.52 -13.51
N ASN A 453 0.33 3.44 -13.87
CA ASN A 453 -0.15 4.00 -15.11
C ASN A 453 -0.05 5.53 -15.06
N VAL A 454 0.69 6.13 -16.00
CA VAL A 454 0.97 7.58 -16.03
C VAL A 454 -0.28 8.40 -16.30
N GLY A 455 -1.10 7.92 -17.23
CA GLY A 455 -2.32 8.58 -17.67
C GLY A 455 -3.56 7.71 -17.46
N VAL A 456 -4.67 8.20 -18.00
CA VAL A 456 -5.95 7.50 -18.01
C VAL A 456 -6.22 7.03 -19.43
N ASP A 457 -6.35 5.72 -19.60
CA ASP A 457 -6.36 5.04 -20.91
C ASP A 457 -7.26 5.68 -21.98
N ASP A 458 -8.47 6.10 -21.58
CA ASP A 458 -9.50 6.61 -22.48
C ASP A 458 -9.56 8.15 -22.55
N ALA A 459 -8.59 8.85 -21.95
CA ALA A 459 -8.53 10.31 -21.86
C ALA A 459 -7.35 10.92 -22.64
N ALA A 460 -6.89 10.23 -23.69
CA ALA A 460 -5.74 10.64 -24.47
C ALA A 460 -5.82 12.11 -24.95
N GLY A 461 -4.77 12.89 -24.69
CA GLY A 461 -4.68 14.31 -25.03
C GLY A 461 -5.28 15.28 -24.00
N ASP A 462 -5.86 14.79 -22.90
CA ASP A 462 -6.26 15.60 -21.77
C ASP A 462 -5.12 15.71 -20.74
N LYS A 463 -4.50 16.88 -20.62
CA LYS A 463 -3.40 17.09 -19.64
C LYS A 463 -3.84 16.94 -18.18
N SER A 464 -5.15 17.05 -17.89
CA SER A 464 -5.69 16.79 -16.55
C SER A 464 -5.85 15.30 -16.25
N ALA A 465 -5.58 14.42 -17.22
CA ALA A 465 -5.69 12.97 -17.08
C ALA A 465 -4.43 12.29 -16.50
N PHE A 466 -3.51 13.05 -15.91
CA PHE A 466 -2.39 12.48 -15.16
C PHE A 466 -2.90 11.63 -13.99
N ASN A 467 -2.32 10.45 -13.81
CA ASN A 467 -2.71 9.49 -12.79
C ASN A 467 -1.61 9.32 -11.74
N GLY A 468 -0.42 8.81 -12.10
CA GLY A 468 0.72 8.75 -11.18
C GLY A 468 1.98 8.12 -11.78
N MET A 469 3.09 8.19 -11.05
CA MET A 469 4.40 7.66 -11.49
C MET A 469 5.07 6.80 -10.41
N SER A 470 4.28 6.31 -9.45
CA SER A 470 4.81 5.49 -8.37
C SER A 470 5.34 4.15 -8.90
N LEU A 471 6.36 3.62 -8.23
CA LEU A 471 7.11 2.44 -8.65
C LEU A 471 7.09 1.39 -7.54
N PHE A 472 6.82 0.13 -7.89
CA PHE A 472 6.59 -0.93 -6.91
C PHE A 472 7.35 -2.21 -7.26
N PHE A 473 8.05 -2.79 -6.31
CA PHE A 473 8.81 -4.04 -6.48
C PHE A 473 8.03 -5.24 -5.95
N ILE A 474 7.93 -6.31 -6.74
CA ILE A 474 7.33 -7.58 -6.34
C ILE A 474 8.41 -8.52 -5.81
N ASP A 475 8.26 -8.95 -4.56
CA ASP A 475 9.19 -9.85 -3.92
C ASP A 475 8.47 -11.06 -3.31
N VAL A 476 8.74 -12.26 -3.81
CA VAL A 476 8.11 -13.50 -3.34
C VAL A 476 9.11 -14.36 -2.57
N GLY A 477 8.74 -14.73 -1.35
CA GLY A 477 9.58 -15.49 -0.44
C GLY A 477 10.01 -16.85 -0.99
N SER A 478 11.25 -17.25 -0.67
CA SER A 478 11.84 -18.51 -1.15
C SER A 478 11.19 -19.76 -0.56
N SER A 479 10.41 -19.64 0.52
CA SER A 479 9.86 -20.79 1.25
C SER A 479 8.46 -21.22 0.80
N ILE A 480 8.02 -20.91 -0.42
CA ILE A 480 6.61 -21.02 -0.90
C ILE A 480 5.91 -22.36 -0.63
N THR A 481 6.63 -23.48 -0.58
CA THR A 481 6.06 -24.83 -0.34
C THR A 481 5.66 -25.06 1.12
N HIS A 482 6.14 -24.24 2.05
CA HIS A 482 5.81 -24.32 3.47
C HIS A 482 4.44 -23.73 3.74
N ARG A 483 3.56 -24.48 4.42
CA ARG A 483 2.19 -24.02 4.70
C ARG A 483 1.82 -23.99 6.19
N ASP A 484 2.72 -24.47 7.04
CA ASP A 484 2.59 -24.40 8.50
C ASP A 484 3.34 -23.18 9.05
N ARG A 485 3.15 -22.85 10.34
CA ARG A 485 3.81 -21.69 10.98
C ARG A 485 5.34 -21.80 11.04
N GLY A 486 5.88 -23.02 11.05
CA GLY A 486 7.31 -23.28 11.14
C GLY A 486 7.95 -22.59 12.35
N ASN A 487 9.07 -21.90 12.13
CA ASN A 487 9.78 -21.12 13.15
C ASN A 487 9.13 -19.75 13.47
N GLY A 488 8.04 -19.37 12.78
CA GLY A 488 7.33 -18.10 12.97
C GLY A 488 8.00 -16.87 12.35
N MET A 489 9.09 -17.03 11.60
CA MET A 489 9.84 -15.93 10.99
C MET A 489 9.37 -15.57 9.57
N ASN A 490 8.64 -16.48 8.90
CA ASN A 490 8.20 -16.32 7.50
C ASN A 490 6.67 -16.36 7.40
N ASN A 491 5.99 -15.50 8.16
CA ASN A 491 4.52 -15.43 8.16
C ASN A 491 3.95 -14.84 6.86
N ILE A 492 4.74 -13.98 6.21
CA ILE A 492 4.42 -13.32 4.94
C ILE A 492 4.98 -14.14 3.79
N ASP A 493 4.18 -14.31 2.73
CA ASP A 493 4.56 -15.09 1.56
C ASP A 493 5.18 -14.21 0.45
N ALA A 494 4.66 -12.99 0.26
CA ALA A 494 5.15 -12.03 -0.71
C ALA A 494 4.94 -10.59 -0.26
N ARG A 495 5.65 -9.64 -0.87
CA ARG A 495 5.45 -8.19 -0.68
C ARG A 495 5.33 -7.47 -2.01
N PHE A 496 4.50 -6.42 -2.01
CA PHE A 496 4.43 -5.41 -3.06
C PHE A 496 4.94 -4.09 -2.46
N ILE A 497 6.15 -3.68 -2.82
CA ILE A 497 6.96 -2.71 -2.06
C ILE A 497 7.10 -1.41 -2.84
N ASP A 498 6.76 -0.27 -2.24
CA ASP A 498 7.05 1.06 -2.78
C ASP A 498 8.56 1.32 -2.73
N VAL A 499 9.18 1.56 -3.88
CA VAL A 499 10.65 1.67 -3.97
C VAL A 499 11.19 3.02 -3.49
N ALA A 500 10.32 4.01 -3.28
CA ALA A 500 10.69 5.34 -2.81
C ALA A 500 10.78 5.44 -1.28
N THR A 501 10.04 4.58 -0.57
CA THR A 501 9.96 4.60 0.90
C THR A 501 10.25 3.27 1.55
N GLY A 502 10.05 2.16 0.85
CA GLY A 502 10.09 0.81 1.41
C GLY A 502 8.81 0.39 2.11
N LEU A 503 7.74 1.21 2.16
CA LEU A 503 6.43 0.75 2.61
C LEU A 503 5.91 -0.35 1.68
N TYR A 504 5.09 -1.27 2.19
CA TYR A 504 4.65 -2.42 1.41
C TYR A 504 3.23 -2.90 1.74
N VAL A 505 2.65 -3.66 0.80
CA VAL A 505 1.53 -4.56 1.05
C VAL A 505 2.10 -5.93 1.42
N ASP A 506 1.74 -6.44 2.59
CA ASP A 506 2.04 -7.80 3.02
C ASP A 506 1.02 -8.77 2.41
N ILE A 507 1.49 -9.76 1.65
CA ILE A 507 0.67 -10.73 0.94
C ILE A 507 0.82 -12.09 1.61
N THR A 508 -0.30 -12.67 2.02
CA THR A 508 -0.36 -14.01 2.59
C THR A 508 -1.23 -14.93 1.74
N ALA A 509 -0.72 -16.10 1.39
CA ALA A 509 -1.53 -17.09 0.71
C ALA A 509 -2.34 -17.90 1.71
N LEU A 510 -3.54 -18.32 1.31
CA LEU A 510 -4.31 -19.34 2.01
C LEU A 510 -4.13 -20.70 1.32
N SER A 511 -3.90 -21.73 2.11
CA SER A 511 -3.88 -23.12 1.64
C SER A 511 -4.47 -24.05 2.68
N VAL A 512 -4.72 -25.30 2.29
CA VAL A 512 -4.80 -26.39 3.28
C VAL A 512 -3.41 -26.55 3.92
N SER A 513 -3.35 -26.69 5.25
CA SER A 513 -2.11 -26.92 6.00
C SER A 513 -2.25 -28.06 7.01
N ASN A 514 -1.16 -28.40 7.69
CA ASN A 514 -1.14 -29.40 8.76
C ASN A 514 -1.35 -28.79 10.16
N GLU A 515 -1.74 -27.52 10.24
CA GLU A 515 -2.15 -26.86 11.48
C GLU A 515 -3.60 -27.22 11.84
N SER A 516 -3.88 -27.50 13.12
CA SER A 516 -5.23 -27.86 13.53
C SER A 516 -6.19 -26.67 13.43
N ALA A 517 -7.22 -26.78 12.57
CA ALA A 517 -8.25 -25.75 12.48
C ALA A 517 -9.01 -25.60 13.82
N PRO A 518 -9.40 -24.37 14.21
CA PRO A 518 -10.15 -24.14 15.43
C PRO A 518 -11.47 -24.92 15.46
N ALA A 519 -11.91 -25.33 16.66
CA ALA A 519 -13.12 -26.13 16.88
C ALA A 519 -14.40 -25.49 16.30
N ARG A 520 -14.38 -24.18 16.02
CA ARG A 520 -15.46 -23.50 15.30
C ARG A 520 -15.73 -24.10 13.92
N TYR A 521 -14.85 -24.90 13.32
CA TYR A 521 -15.13 -25.53 12.02
C TYR A 521 -15.65 -26.96 12.11
N ASP A 522 -15.72 -27.54 13.31
CA ASP A 522 -16.08 -28.97 13.47
C ASP A 522 -17.52 -29.29 13.05
N TYR A 523 -18.41 -28.29 13.10
CA TYR A 523 -19.80 -28.45 12.65
C TYR A 523 -19.91 -28.89 11.19
N ILE A 524 -18.92 -28.59 10.34
CA ILE A 524 -18.91 -28.98 8.93
C ILE A 524 -18.86 -30.51 8.81
N LEU A 525 -18.08 -31.16 9.67
CA LEU A 525 -18.05 -32.63 9.74
C LEU A 525 -19.34 -33.18 10.36
N ASP A 526 -19.90 -32.50 11.36
CA ASP A 526 -21.15 -32.97 11.99
C ASP A 526 -22.35 -32.96 11.03
N LEU A 527 -22.35 -32.07 10.04
CA LEU A 527 -23.38 -31.98 9.01
C LEU A 527 -23.25 -33.06 7.92
N ASP A 528 -22.06 -33.62 7.73
CA ASP A 528 -21.78 -34.64 6.71
C ASP A 528 -21.24 -35.92 7.34
N LYS A 529 -22.13 -36.91 7.52
CA LYS A 529 -21.79 -38.22 8.09
C LYS A 529 -20.67 -38.94 7.31
N GLY A 530 -20.59 -38.73 6.00
CA GLY A 530 -19.54 -39.31 5.15
C GLY A 530 -18.18 -38.71 5.47
N LYS A 531 -18.07 -37.38 5.42
CA LYS A 531 -16.85 -36.64 5.84
C LYS A 531 -16.46 -36.98 7.28
N LYS A 532 -17.43 -37.07 8.20
CA LYS A 532 -17.18 -37.46 9.60
C LYS A 532 -16.55 -38.83 9.75
N LYS A 533 -17.04 -39.83 9.00
CA LYS A 533 -16.47 -41.19 9.01
C LYS A 533 -15.03 -41.21 8.48
N ILE A 534 -14.75 -40.44 7.43
CA ILE A 534 -13.39 -40.32 6.88
C ILE A 534 -12.47 -39.64 7.90
N ALA A 535 -12.92 -38.53 8.50
CA ALA A 535 -12.17 -37.81 9.52
C ALA A 535 -11.87 -38.67 10.76
N GLN A 536 -12.77 -39.57 11.16
CA GLN A 536 -12.52 -40.52 12.26
C GLN A 536 -11.45 -41.56 11.95
N ASN A 537 -11.16 -41.82 10.67
CA ASN A 537 -10.17 -42.79 10.22
C ASN A 537 -8.77 -42.18 9.99
N SER A 538 -8.60 -40.87 10.16
CA SER A 538 -7.33 -40.18 10.00
C SER A 538 -7.11 -39.20 11.15
N ASN A 539 -5.91 -39.19 11.73
CA ASN A 539 -5.54 -38.23 12.76
C ASN A 539 -4.77 -37.03 12.19
N LEU A 540 -4.63 -36.93 10.87
CA LEU A 540 -3.85 -35.87 10.23
C LEU A 540 -4.69 -34.59 10.09
N PRO A 541 -4.24 -33.46 10.67
CA PRO A 541 -4.94 -32.17 10.55
C PRO A 541 -5.22 -31.77 9.11
N ILE A 542 -4.28 -32.00 8.19
CA ILE A 542 -4.46 -31.68 6.77
C ILE A 542 -5.67 -32.40 6.14
N VAL A 543 -5.94 -33.64 6.53
CA VAL A 543 -7.13 -34.40 6.07
C VAL A 543 -8.40 -33.78 6.63
N HIS A 544 -8.38 -33.40 7.92
CA HIS A 544 -9.52 -32.76 8.57
C HIS A 544 -9.82 -31.40 7.95
N ASN A 545 -8.80 -30.59 7.70
CA ASN A 545 -8.91 -29.27 7.08
C ASN A 545 -9.44 -29.38 5.65
N THR A 546 -8.95 -30.35 4.88
CA THR A 546 -9.44 -30.64 3.51
C THR A 546 -10.94 -30.99 3.54
N LEU A 547 -11.36 -31.90 4.42
CA LEU A 547 -12.77 -32.30 4.53
C LEU A 547 -13.66 -31.13 4.98
N LYS A 548 -13.16 -30.28 5.88
CA LYS A 548 -13.85 -29.07 6.35
C LYS A 548 -13.82 -27.93 5.32
N GLU A 549 -13.01 -28.02 4.27
CA GLU A 549 -12.74 -26.93 3.31
C GLU A 549 -12.27 -25.66 4.03
N VAL A 550 -11.30 -25.82 4.93
CA VAL A 550 -10.72 -24.76 5.76
C VAL A 550 -9.27 -24.57 5.41
N TYR A 551 -8.89 -23.31 5.24
CA TYR A 551 -7.59 -22.87 4.78
C TYR A 551 -6.99 -21.86 5.75
N ASN A 552 -5.67 -21.72 5.74
CA ASN A 552 -4.97 -20.74 6.55
C ASN A 552 -3.70 -20.21 5.89
N CYS A 553 -3.31 -19.02 6.34
CA CYS A 553 -1.96 -18.52 6.17
C CYS A 553 -1.02 -19.11 7.24
N ARG A 554 0.27 -18.83 7.11
CA ARG A 554 1.32 -19.31 8.02
C ARG A 554 1.19 -18.76 9.44
N ASN A 555 0.45 -17.67 9.65
CA ASN A 555 0.19 -17.13 10.99
C ASN A 555 -1.09 -17.68 11.65
N ARG A 556 -1.65 -18.80 11.16
CA ARG A 556 -2.85 -19.46 11.73
C ARG A 556 -4.15 -18.64 11.65
N HIS A 557 -4.25 -17.71 10.70
CA HIS A 557 -5.54 -17.11 10.36
C HIS A 557 -6.33 -18.08 9.48
N PHE A 558 -7.35 -18.72 10.06
CA PHE A 558 -8.17 -19.72 9.39
C PHE A 558 -9.46 -19.13 8.81
N SER A 559 -9.80 -19.52 7.59
CA SER A 559 -11.10 -19.24 6.96
C SER A 559 -11.61 -20.45 6.18
N SER A 560 -12.91 -20.68 6.22
CA SER A 560 -13.57 -21.70 5.40
C SER A 560 -13.88 -21.19 4.00
N LEU A 561 -14.01 -22.09 3.02
CA LEU A 561 -14.44 -21.75 1.67
C LEU A 561 -15.77 -20.98 1.67
N HIS A 562 -16.70 -21.38 2.54
CA HIS A 562 -17.98 -20.69 2.69
C HIS A 562 -17.83 -19.25 3.20
N GLU A 563 -16.86 -18.95 4.06
CA GLU A 563 -16.61 -17.59 4.55
C GLU A 563 -15.98 -16.72 3.44
N LEU A 564 -15.06 -17.29 2.66
CA LEU A 564 -14.33 -16.60 1.59
C LEU A 564 -15.18 -16.39 0.32
N SER A 565 -15.98 -17.38 -0.06
CA SER A 565 -16.68 -17.44 -1.35
C SER A 565 -18.17 -17.08 -1.24
N PRO A 566 -18.71 -16.30 -2.20
CA PRO A 566 -18.00 -15.67 -3.31
C PRO A 566 -17.24 -14.40 -2.89
N LEU A 567 -16.23 -14.06 -3.69
CA LEU A 567 -15.68 -12.70 -3.72
C LEU A 567 -16.56 -11.81 -4.59
N VAL A 568 -16.71 -10.54 -4.20
CA VAL A 568 -17.50 -9.54 -4.93
C VAL A 568 -16.57 -8.39 -5.34
N LEU A 569 -16.63 -8.01 -6.62
CA LEU A 569 -15.91 -6.85 -7.15
C LEU A 569 -16.51 -5.57 -6.59
N LEU A 570 -15.65 -4.70 -6.07
CA LEU A 570 -16.02 -3.48 -5.38
C LEU A 570 -14.91 -2.44 -5.40
N GLU A 571 -15.18 -1.29 -4.79
CA GLU A 571 -14.19 -0.22 -4.65
C GLU A 571 -13.53 -0.24 -3.25
N VAL A 572 -12.20 -0.26 -3.25
CA VAL A 572 -11.30 -0.09 -2.09
C VAL A 572 -10.46 1.14 -2.36
N GLN A 573 -10.60 2.19 -1.56
CA GLN A 573 -9.95 3.49 -1.80
C GLN A 573 -10.11 4.00 -3.24
N ASN A 574 -11.32 3.92 -3.80
CA ASN A 574 -11.62 4.30 -5.19
C ASN A 574 -10.90 3.48 -6.29
N GLN A 575 -10.34 2.32 -5.94
CA GLN A 575 -9.81 1.35 -6.87
C GLN A 575 -10.65 0.08 -6.85
N LEU A 576 -10.89 -0.50 -8.03
CA LEU A 576 -11.53 -1.81 -8.15
C LEU A 576 -10.69 -2.91 -7.51
N GLY A 577 -11.30 -3.68 -6.61
CA GLY A 577 -10.74 -4.83 -5.92
C GLY A 577 -11.83 -5.80 -5.44
N TYR A 578 -11.43 -6.91 -4.83
CA TYR A 578 -12.37 -7.93 -4.36
C TYR A 578 -12.37 -8.02 -2.83
N VAL A 579 -13.56 -8.29 -2.28
CA VAL A 579 -13.74 -8.62 -0.87
C VAL A 579 -14.68 -9.82 -0.76
N PRO A 580 -14.46 -10.74 0.20
CA PRO A 580 -15.43 -11.77 0.50
C PRO A 580 -16.81 -11.21 0.84
N GLN A 581 -17.86 -11.72 0.20
CA GLN A 581 -19.24 -11.29 0.47
C GLN A 581 -19.61 -11.36 1.96
N LYS A 582 -19.00 -12.32 2.68
CA LYS A 582 -19.26 -12.58 4.10
C LYS A 582 -18.13 -12.10 5.01
N PHE A 583 -17.44 -11.02 4.62
CA PHE A 583 -16.38 -10.35 5.37
C PHE A 583 -16.70 -10.15 6.87
N GLY A 584 -17.97 -9.92 7.23
CA GLY A 584 -18.40 -9.74 8.61
C GLY A 584 -18.08 -10.94 9.52
N PHE A 585 -18.03 -12.17 9.01
CA PHE A 585 -17.61 -13.32 9.82
C PHE A 585 -16.11 -13.28 10.12
N MET A 586 -15.28 -12.89 9.15
CA MET A 586 -13.83 -12.78 9.33
C MET A 586 -13.50 -11.68 10.33
N LEU A 587 -14.07 -10.49 10.12
CA LEU A 587 -13.85 -9.35 11.00
C LEU A 587 -14.40 -9.58 12.43
N ASP A 588 -15.51 -10.30 12.62
CA ASP A 588 -15.99 -10.67 13.98
C ASP A 588 -15.05 -11.65 14.69
N GLN A 589 -14.32 -12.50 13.95
CA GLN A 589 -13.31 -13.36 14.58
C GLN A 589 -12.09 -12.57 15.05
N GLU A 590 -11.65 -11.57 14.27
CA GLU A 590 -10.41 -10.83 14.52
C GLU A 590 -10.63 -9.65 15.47
N TYR A 591 -11.64 -8.82 15.22
CA TYR A 591 -11.87 -7.55 15.92
C TYR A 591 -13.10 -7.54 16.82
N GLN A 592 -13.88 -8.63 16.81
CA GLN A 592 -15.14 -8.76 17.53
C GLN A 592 -16.14 -7.66 17.15
N LEU A 593 -17.30 -7.66 17.81
CA LEU A 593 -18.33 -6.64 17.59
C LEU A 593 -17.82 -5.19 17.81
N LYS A 594 -16.78 -5.03 18.65
CA LYS A 594 -16.22 -3.74 19.04
C LYS A 594 -15.67 -2.97 17.82
N GLY A 595 -14.87 -3.63 16.98
CA GLY A 595 -14.25 -3.01 15.80
C GLY A 595 -15.24 -2.43 14.77
N PHE A 596 -16.48 -2.93 14.72
CA PHE A 596 -17.50 -2.46 13.78
C PHE A 596 -18.28 -1.23 14.25
N LEU A 597 -18.24 -0.93 15.55
CA LEU A 597 -19.18 0.00 16.19
C LEU A 597 -18.49 1.20 16.83
N GLU A 598 -17.23 1.06 17.25
CA GLU A 598 -16.51 2.12 17.95
C GLU A 598 -16.10 3.26 17.03
N THR A 599 -16.78 4.39 17.17
CA THR A 599 -16.48 5.63 16.45
C THR A 599 -15.30 6.40 17.03
N ASN A 600 -14.70 5.93 18.13
CA ASN A 600 -13.52 6.53 18.74
C ASN A 600 -12.50 5.42 18.96
N PHE A 601 -11.34 5.53 18.33
CA PHE A 601 -10.27 4.56 18.44
C PHE A 601 -8.93 5.29 18.36
N GLN A 602 -8.01 4.93 19.27
CA GLN A 602 -6.76 5.67 19.49
C GLN A 602 -7.00 7.19 19.59
N ASP A 603 -6.35 7.98 18.74
CA ASP A 603 -6.42 9.44 18.70
C ASP A 603 -7.36 9.96 17.61
N TYR A 604 -8.33 9.16 17.15
CA TYR A 604 -9.23 9.53 16.06
C TYR A 604 -10.70 9.24 16.37
N PHE A 605 -11.56 10.06 15.78
CA PHE A 605 -13.01 9.94 15.84
C PHE A 605 -13.62 9.89 14.44
N TYR A 606 -14.48 8.91 14.19
CA TYR A 606 -15.20 8.75 12.93
C TYR A 606 -16.39 9.71 12.85
N MET A 607 -16.23 10.80 12.11
CA MET A 607 -17.25 11.81 11.91
C MET A 607 -18.24 11.36 10.82
N ARG A 608 -19.32 10.68 11.22
CA ARG A 608 -20.29 10.04 10.31
C ARG A 608 -20.84 10.94 9.20
N ASN A 609 -21.18 12.20 9.50
CA ASN A 609 -21.74 13.11 8.50
C ASN A 609 -20.72 13.56 7.44
N LEU A 610 -19.43 13.60 7.79
CA LEU A 610 -18.34 13.87 6.83
C LEU A 610 -17.75 12.57 6.25
N ARG A 611 -18.01 11.41 6.86
CA ARG A 611 -17.51 10.07 6.48
C ARG A 611 -15.98 9.95 6.49
N ILE A 612 -15.33 10.65 7.42
CA ILE A 612 -13.88 10.65 7.60
C ILE A 612 -13.51 10.43 9.07
N TRP A 613 -12.33 9.86 9.31
CA TRP A 613 -11.71 9.79 10.63
C TRP A 613 -10.94 11.09 10.89
N ILE A 614 -11.31 11.82 11.94
CA ILE A 614 -10.71 13.11 12.29
C ILE A 614 -9.91 12.95 13.58
N ALA A 615 -8.70 13.50 13.61
CA ALA A 615 -7.88 13.51 14.81
C ALA A 615 -8.63 14.18 15.98
N ASN A 616 -8.63 13.50 17.12
CA ASN A 616 -9.25 13.93 18.37
C ASN A 616 -8.74 15.31 18.82
N ALA A 617 -7.48 15.63 18.52
CA ALA A 617 -6.88 16.94 18.77
C ALA A 617 -7.66 18.09 18.12
N PHE A 618 -8.06 17.94 16.85
CA PHE A 618 -8.79 18.96 16.11
C PHE A 618 -10.18 19.18 16.71
N LEU A 619 -10.88 18.09 17.01
CA LEU A 619 -12.24 18.15 17.59
C LEU A 619 -12.24 18.78 18.99
N LYS A 620 -11.23 18.48 19.82
CA LYS A 620 -11.08 19.11 21.14
C LYS A 620 -10.80 20.60 21.03
N LYS A 621 -9.88 21.01 20.14
CA LYS A 621 -9.57 22.42 19.92
C LYS A 621 -10.82 23.19 19.48
N TYR A 622 -11.56 22.65 18.52
CA TYR A 622 -12.83 23.21 18.08
C TYR A 622 -13.87 23.32 19.22
N THR A 623 -14.00 22.29 20.04
CA THR A 623 -15.00 22.25 21.13
C THR A 623 -14.66 23.20 22.28
N ASN A 624 -13.38 23.41 22.56
CA ASN A 624 -12.92 24.27 23.65
C ASN A 624 -13.12 25.75 23.34
N ASP A 625 -12.87 26.18 22.10
CA ASP A 625 -13.06 27.57 21.68
C ASP A 625 -13.49 27.67 20.21
N LYS A 626 -14.82 27.66 20.00
CA LYS A 626 -15.41 27.77 18.66
C LYS A 626 -15.13 29.13 18.00
N THR A 627 -15.06 30.20 18.79
CA THR A 627 -14.83 31.56 18.28
C THR A 627 -13.40 31.68 17.76
N GLN A 628 -12.42 31.25 18.57
CA GLN A 628 -11.01 31.26 18.18
C GLN A 628 -10.74 30.35 16.97
N TRP A 629 -11.44 29.22 16.84
CA TRP A 629 -11.34 28.35 15.67
C TRP A 629 -11.73 29.07 14.38
N VAL A 630 -12.84 29.81 14.40
CA VAL A 630 -13.33 30.58 13.25
C VAL A 630 -12.41 31.78 12.95
N GLU A 631 -11.88 32.44 13.98
CA GLU A 631 -11.02 33.63 13.81
C GLU A 631 -9.60 33.31 13.34
N ASN A 632 -9.00 32.19 13.80
CA ASN A 632 -7.57 31.91 13.60
C ASN A 632 -7.26 30.68 12.73
N TYR A 633 -8.27 29.94 12.26
CA TYR A 633 -8.09 28.64 11.57
C TYR A 633 -7.11 27.71 12.30
N SER A 634 -7.04 27.83 13.62
CA SER A 634 -5.76 27.66 14.32
C SER A 634 -5.12 26.28 14.10
N THR A 635 -3.98 26.28 13.45
CA THR A 635 -3.02 25.18 13.34
C THR A 635 -2.39 24.93 14.72
N GLY A 636 -2.39 23.68 15.19
CA GLY A 636 -1.71 23.30 16.43
C GLY A 636 -2.22 21.97 16.98
N TYR A 637 -1.30 21.04 17.20
CA TYR A 637 -1.54 19.67 17.66
C TYR A 637 -1.41 19.56 19.18
N GLY A 638 -2.36 18.89 19.83
CA GLY A 638 -2.24 18.42 21.21
C GLY A 638 -2.74 16.98 21.29
N LYS A 639 -1.89 16.02 21.65
CA LYS A 639 -2.23 14.60 21.70
C LYS A 639 -2.95 14.25 23.00
N ARG A 640 -4.21 13.80 22.90
CA ARG A 640 -4.91 13.08 23.99
C ARG A 640 -6.16 12.39 23.45
N ALA A 641 -6.33 11.10 23.76
CA ALA A 641 -7.56 10.35 23.52
C ALA A 641 -8.80 10.99 24.17
N VAL A 642 -9.96 10.84 23.53
CA VAL A 642 -11.26 11.40 23.97
C VAL A 642 -11.98 10.39 24.86
N GLU A 643 -12.55 10.83 26.00
CA GLU A 643 -13.37 9.97 26.85
C GLU A 643 -14.78 9.75 26.27
N GLU A 644 -15.47 8.66 26.60
CA GLU A 644 -16.79 8.31 26.04
C GLU A 644 -17.86 9.43 26.22
N SER A 645 -17.74 10.22 27.29
CA SER A 645 -18.64 11.37 27.56
C SER A 645 -18.41 12.55 26.61
N GLU A 646 -17.19 12.70 26.08
CA GLU A 646 -16.81 13.73 25.10
C GLU A 646 -17.13 13.28 23.67
N ALA A 647 -16.95 12.00 23.35
CA ALA A 647 -17.35 11.44 22.05
C ALA A 647 -18.84 11.65 21.76
N LYS A 648 -19.70 11.54 22.79
CA LYS A 648 -21.14 11.86 22.70
C LYS A 648 -21.42 13.33 22.37
N LYS A 649 -20.52 14.25 22.73
CA LYS A 649 -20.63 15.66 22.33
C LYS A 649 -20.36 15.83 20.84
N PHE A 650 -19.37 15.15 20.30
CA PHE A 650 -19.04 15.21 18.87
C PHE A 650 -20.17 14.64 17.99
N GLU A 651 -20.82 13.56 18.44
CA GLU A 651 -22.00 13.01 17.75
C GLU A 651 -23.20 13.97 17.71
N SER A 652 -23.22 14.96 18.61
CA SER A 652 -24.30 15.96 18.70
C SER A 652 -24.05 17.23 17.86
N PHE A 653 -22.92 17.31 17.13
CA PHE A 653 -22.59 18.45 16.29
C PHE A 653 -23.66 18.70 15.23
N ASN A 654 -24.03 19.97 15.06
CA ASN A 654 -25.03 20.41 14.10
C ASN A 654 -24.38 20.78 12.75
N LYS A 655 -25.16 21.25 11.77
CA LYS A 655 -24.65 21.60 10.44
C LYS A 655 -23.59 22.71 10.48
N GLU A 656 -23.79 23.74 11.29
CA GLU A 656 -22.85 24.85 11.47
C GLU A 656 -21.52 24.36 12.05
N ASP A 657 -21.56 23.41 13.00
CA ASP A 657 -20.35 22.79 13.53
C ASP A 657 -19.56 22.06 12.44
N HIS A 658 -20.25 21.32 11.55
CA HIS A 658 -19.62 20.62 10.45
C HIS A 658 -19.03 21.57 9.40
N THR A 659 -19.74 22.66 9.09
CA THR A 659 -19.22 23.73 8.21
C THR A 659 -17.96 24.36 8.82
N ASN A 660 -17.98 24.65 10.13
CA ASN A 660 -16.84 25.26 10.81
C ASN A 660 -15.62 24.31 10.84
N LEU A 661 -15.82 23.00 11.03
CA LEU A 661 -14.72 22.03 10.98
C LEU A 661 -13.99 22.04 9.62
N LEU A 662 -14.70 22.26 8.51
CA LEU A 662 -14.13 22.36 7.17
C LEU A 662 -13.31 23.63 6.92
N LEU A 663 -13.26 24.56 7.89
CA LEU A 663 -12.32 25.67 7.84
C LEU A 663 -10.87 25.19 8.05
N HIS A 664 -10.65 24.04 8.71
CA HIS A 664 -9.33 23.46 8.85
C HIS A 664 -8.85 22.83 7.53
N PRO A 665 -7.64 23.15 7.03
CA PRO A 665 -7.18 22.74 5.70
C PRO A 665 -7.14 21.22 5.54
N TRP A 666 -6.61 20.49 6.52
CA TRP A 666 -6.58 19.02 6.48
C TRP A 666 -8.00 18.40 6.40
N ILE A 667 -8.93 18.81 7.27
CA ILE A 667 -10.31 18.27 7.28
C ILE A 667 -11.00 18.59 5.96
N PHE A 668 -10.81 19.81 5.44
CA PHE A 668 -11.31 20.20 4.12
C PHE A 668 -10.76 19.32 3.00
N ARG A 669 -9.44 19.12 2.95
CA ARG A 669 -8.76 18.27 1.96
C ARG A 669 -9.32 16.86 1.97
N GLU A 670 -9.30 16.22 3.13
CA GLU A 670 -9.75 14.84 3.29
C GLU A 670 -11.22 14.67 2.94
N TYR A 671 -12.08 15.60 3.35
CA TYR A 671 -13.49 15.56 2.99
C TYR A 671 -13.70 15.78 1.48
N MET A 672 -13.05 16.78 0.88
CA MET A 672 -13.26 17.12 -0.53
C MET A 672 -12.83 15.99 -1.47
N LEU A 673 -11.74 15.32 -1.16
CA LEU A 673 -11.25 14.17 -1.92
C LEU A 673 -12.14 12.96 -1.80
N THR A 674 -12.56 12.65 -0.58
CA THR A 674 -13.20 11.37 -0.29
C THR A 674 -14.73 11.44 -0.33
N LYS A 675 -15.38 12.62 -0.29
CA LYS A 675 -16.84 12.76 -0.09
C LYS A 675 -17.68 11.97 -1.10
N ASN A 676 -17.26 11.93 -2.36
CA ASN A 676 -17.98 11.23 -3.43
C ASN A 676 -17.84 9.71 -3.29
N PHE A 677 -16.61 9.24 -3.10
CA PHE A 677 -16.29 7.82 -2.92
C PHE A 677 -16.91 7.27 -1.64
N THR A 678 -16.74 7.95 -0.50
CA THR A 678 -17.29 7.51 0.80
C THR A 678 -18.82 7.49 0.80
N LEU A 679 -19.48 8.45 0.11
CA LEU A 679 -20.93 8.43 -0.07
C LEU A 679 -21.38 7.23 -0.92
N PHE A 680 -20.66 6.94 -2.00
CA PHE A 680 -20.90 5.76 -2.82
C PHE A 680 -20.72 4.49 -1.99
N HIS A 681 -19.59 4.34 -1.29
CA HIS A 681 -19.29 3.20 -0.43
C HIS A 681 -20.36 2.98 0.64
N GLU A 682 -20.80 4.03 1.34
CA GLU A 682 -21.86 3.92 2.35
C GLU A 682 -23.18 3.41 1.76
N LYS A 683 -23.56 3.89 0.57
CA LYS A 683 -24.74 3.40 -0.16
C LYS A 683 -24.58 1.94 -0.55
N GLN A 684 -23.41 1.56 -1.07
CA GLN A 684 -23.11 0.18 -1.46
C GLN A 684 -23.13 -0.78 -0.26
N MET A 685 -22.61 -0.37 0.90
CA MET A 685 -22.70 -1.18 2.12
C MET A 685 -24.12 -1.48 2.57
N LYS A 686 -25.10 -0.60 2.31
CA LYS A 686 -26.50 -0.90 2.61
C LYS A 686 -27.01 -2.09 1.77
N TYR A 687 -26.57 -2.21 0.53
CA TYR A 687 -26.93 -3.35 -0.33
C TYR A 687 -26.20 -4.62 0.06
N LEU A 688 -24.90 -4.54 0.33
CA LEU A 688 -24.11 -5.72 0.72
C LEU A 688 -24.60 -6.32 2.05
N LEU A 689 -24.79 -5.49 3.08
CA LEU A 689 -25.29 -5.92 4.40
C LEU A 689 -26.73 -6.45 4.37
N SER A 690 -27.54 -6.02 3.37
CA SER A 690 -28.90 -6.54 3.17
C SER A 690 -28.98 -7.67 2.12
N ASN A 691 -27.82 -8.19 1.69
CA ASN A 691 -27.69 -9.25 0.69
C ASN A 691 -28.42 -8.95 -0.64
N ARG A 692 -28.43 -7.68 -1.07
CA ARG A 692 -29.01 -7.23 -2.34
C ARG A 692 -27.93 -7.08 -3.41
N ILE A 693 -27.31 -8.19 -3.79
CA ILE A 693 -26.14 -8.22 -4.67
C ILE A 693 -26.41 -7.63 -6.05
N GLU A 694 -27.60 -7.81 -6.61
CA GLU A 694 -27.94 -7.21 -7.91
C GLU A 694 -27.91 -5.67 -7.88
N LEU A 695 -28.47 -5.05 -6.84
CA LEU A 695 -28.44 -3.59 -6.67
C LEU A 695 -27.01 -3.10 -6.42
N TYR A 696 -26.23 -3.88 -5.70
CA TYR A 696 -24.82 -3.61 -5.45
C TYR A 696 -24.02 -3.55 -6.76
N VAL A 697 -24.10 -4.62 -7.55
CA VAL A 697 -23.44 -4.77 -8.84
C VAL A 697 -23.83 -3.65 -9.80
N ASN A 698 -25.13 -3.34 -9.89
CA ASN A 698 -25.59 -2.22 -10.71
C ASN A 698 -25.01 -0.88 -10.27
N GLY A 699 -24.87 -0.67 -8.96
CA GLY A 699 -24.23 0.51 -8.40
C GLY A 699 -22.75 0.63 -8.76
N VAL A 700 -21.98 -0.46 -8.64
CA VAL A 700 -20.56 -0.50 -9.04
C VAL A 700 -20.41 -0.20 -10.52
N ASN A 701 -21.17 -0.87 -11.39
CA ASN A 701 -21.14 -0.62 -12.83
C ASN A 701 -21.45 0.85 -13.18
N GLN A 702 -22.44 1.45 -12.52
CA GLN A 702 -22.77 2.88 -12.72
C GLN A 702 -21.65 3.80 -12.25
N TYR A 703 -20.99 3.48 -11.14
CA TYR A 703 -19.88 4.28 -10.60
C TYR A 703 -18.65 4.22 -11.52
N VAL A 704 -18.29 3.02 -11.98
CA VAL A 704 -17.23 2.80 -12.97
C VAL A 704 -17.55 3.55 -14.27
N ALA A 705 -18.77 3.39 -14.80
CA ALA A 705 -19.20 4.07 -16.02
C ALA A 705 -19.27 5.60 -15.89
N SER A 706 -19.30 6.14 -14.66
CA SER A 706 -19.27 7.59 -14.43
C SER A 706 -17.87 8.21 -14.54
N GLY A 707 -16.83 7.41 -14.76
CA GLY A 707 -15.45 7.87 -14.86
C GLY A 707 -14.87 8.35 -13.53
N ARG A 708 -15.43 7.91 -12.39
CA ARG A 708 -14.99 8.30 -11.04
C ARG A 708 -14.12 7.26 -10.34
N SER A 709 -14.08 6.03 -10.87
CA SER A 709 -13.38 4.87 -10.32
C SER A 709 -12.02 4.65 -10.99
N ASN A 710 -11.09 3.99 -10.29
CA ASN A 710 -9.71 3.72 -10.73
C ASN A 710 -8.86 4.99 -10.91
N PHE A 711 -9.23 6.04 -10.17
CA PHE A 711 -8.46 7.27 -10.06
C PHE A 711 -7.94 7.41 -8.63
N PRO A 712 -6.72 7.90 -8.46
CA PRO A 712 -6.18 8.16 -7.14
C PRO A 712 -6.98 9.28 -6.48
N LEU A 713 -7.29 9.10 -5.20
CA LEU A 713 -7.97 10.11 -4.40
C LEU A 713 -7.01 11.18 -3.88
N TRP A 714 -5.73 10.85 -3.75
CA TRP A 714 -4.70 11.81 -3.36
C TRP A 714 -3.65 11.99 -4.47
N GLU A 715 -2.90 13.09 -4.36
CA GLU A 715 -1.86 13.44 -5.30
C GLU A 715 -0.73 12.38 -5.39
N ASP A 716 -0.03 12.39 -6.52
CA ASP A 716 1.19 11.60 -6.70
C ASP A 716 2.30 12.12 -5.75
N PRO A 717 2.98 11.26 -4.98
CA PRO A 717 3.95 11.70 -3.99
C PRO A 717 5.10 12.55 -4.57
N PHE A 718 5.54 12.27 -5.80
CA PHE A 718 6.61 13.03 -6.46
C PHE A 718 6.11 14.39 -6.94
N MET A 719 4.92 14.47 -7.56
CA MET A 719 4.32 15.74 -7.96
C MET A 719 4.04 16.64 -6.75
N PHE A 720 3.57 16.06 -5.64
CA PHE A 720 3.38 16.77 -4.38
C PHE A 720 4.70 17.40 -3.90
N HIS A 721 5.80 16.64 -3.92
CA HIS A 721 7.13 17.13 -3.55
C HIS A 721 7.62 18.25 -4.48
N LEU A 722 7.51 18.07 -5.81
CA LEU A 722 7.89 19.10 -6.78
C LEU A 722 7.15 20.42 -6.53
N TYR A 723 5.84 20.35 -6.27
CA TYR A 723 5.02 21.53 -6.03
C TYR A 723 5.36 22.22 -4.71
N MET A 724 5.49 21.44 -3.62
CA MET A 724 5.78 21.97 -2.29
C MET A 724 7.17 22.61 -2.21
N ASP A 725 8.16 21.98 -2.83
CA ASP A 725 9.56 22.43 -2.76
C ASP A 725 9.95 23.39 -3.89
N LYS A 726 9.06 23.61 -4.86
CA LYS A 726 9.28 24.44 -6.06
C LYS A 726 10.55 24.04 -6.82
N VAL A 727 10.72 22.74 -6.98
CA VAL A 727 11.90 22.14 -7.63
C VAL A 727 11.64 22.00 -9.13
N GLU A 728 12.59 22.49 -9.94
CA GLU A 728 12.57 22.34 -11.39
C GLU A 728 13.74 21.45 -11.83
N TYR A 729 13.48 20.52 -12.78
CA TYR A 729 14.48 19.54 -13.21
C TYR A 729 15.73 20.20 -13.81
N ALA A 730 15.55 21.26 -14.59
CA ALA A 730 16.66 22.00 -15.19
C ALA A 730 17.57 22.68 -14.14
N ASP A 731 16.99 23.10 -13.02
CA ASP A 731 17.73 23.68 -11.91
C ASP A 731 18.54 22.61 -11.18
N GLU A 732 17.97 21.42 -10.95
CA GLU A 732 18.70 20.29 -10.36
C GLU A 732 19.84 19.81 -11.24
N VAL A 733 19.66 19.78 -12.57
CA VAL A 733 20.74 19.52 -13.52
C VAL A 733 21.85 20.56 -13.39
N SER A 734 21.49 21.85 -13.35
CA SER A 734 22.46 22.94 -13.25
C SER A 734 23.23 22.90 -11.92
N LYS A 735 22.54 22.64 -10.80
CA LYS A 735 23.15 22.46 -9.48
C LYS A 735 24.13 21.30 -9.46
N LEU A 736 23.76 20.15 -10.04
CA LEU A 736 24.61 18.97 -10.05
C LEU A 736 25.87 19.16 -10.89
N LEU A 737 25.76 19.83 -12.05
CA LEU A 737 26.92 20.16 -12.88
C LEU A 737 27.87 21.11 -12.16
N ALA A 738 27.34 22.16 -11.50
CA ALA A 738 28.13 23.07 -10.68
C ALA A 738 28.82 22.33 -9.51
N LEU A 739 28.10 21.41 -8.87
CA LEU A 739 28.65 20.58 -7.80
C LEU A 739 29.80 19.70 -8.32
N ALA A 740 29.63 19.05 -9.46
CA ALA A 740 30.67 18.22 -10.07
C ALA A 740 31.93 19.04 -10.39
N GLU A 741 31.79 20.28 -10.88
CA GLU A 741 32.91 21.18 -11.11
C GLU A 741 33.65 21.55 -9.81
N GLU A 742 32.94 21.77 -8.71
CA GLU A 742 33.56 22.06 -7.41
C GLU A 742 34.34 20.86 -6.85
N TYR A 743 33.80 19.65 -6.96
CA TYR A 743 34.51 18.44 -6.55
C TYR A 743 35.77 18.20 -7.40
N ALA A 744 35.71 18.50 -8.70
CA ALA A 744 36.87 18.40 -9.61
C ALA A 744 38.01 19.37 -9.25
N LYS A 745 37.71 20.51 -8.60
CA LYS A 745 38.71 21.49 -8.15
C LYS A 745 39.46 21.06 -6.88
N GLY A 746 39.08 19.94 -6.26
CA GLY A 746 39.76 19.39 -5.08
C GLY A 746 39.46 20.15 -3.79
N THR A 747 38.38 20.92 -3.74
CA THR A 747 37.93 21.60 -2.52
C THR A 747 37.58 20.54 -1.47
N ARG A 748 38.34 20.51 -0.37
CA ARG A 748 38.02 19.67 0.80
C ARG A 748 36.71 20.17 1.41
N PHE A 749 35.63 19.43 1.25
CA PHE A 749 34.46 19.58 2.09
C PHE A 749 34.76 18.90 3.43
N ASP A 750 34.82 19.68 4.51
CA ASP A 750 34.90 19.14 5.86
C ASP A 750 33.60 18.37 6.15
N GLU A 751 33.71 17.15 6.70
CA GLU A 751 32.59 16.25 7.07
C GLU A 751 31.56 16.87 8.05
N LYS A 752 31.77 18.12 8.48
CA LYS A 752 30.95 18.79 9.50
C LYS A 752 29.80 19.63 8.96
N ASP A 753 29.76 19.93 7.67
CA ASP A 753 28.79 20.90 7.14
C ASP A 753 27.42 20.32 6.77
N ASP A 754 27.17 19.02 7.03
CA ASP A 754 25.85 18.41 6.80
C ASP A 754 25.32 17.58 7.99
N ILE A 755 26.01 17.60 9.14
CA ILE A 755 25.34 17.29 10.41
C ILE A 755 24.68 18.60 10.85
N ARG A 756 23.56 18.95 10.24
CA ARG A 756 22.59 19.75 10.98
C ARG A 756 22.18 18.91 12.18
N GLU A 757 22.59 19.33 13.36
CA GLU A 757 22.03 18.92 14.65
C GLU A 757 20.53 19.29 14.79
N GLU A 758 19.79 19.38 13.68
CA GLU A 758 18.34 19.60 13.63
C GLU A 758 17.66 18.26 13.34
N ASP A 759 17.74 17.34 14.30
CA ASP A 759 16.80 16.21 14.46
C ASP A 759 16.96 15.50 15.82
N LEU A 760 17.48 16.23 16.82
CA LEU A 760 17.07 15.99 18.20
C LEU A 760 15.76 16.78 18.38
N PRO A 761 14.64 16.16 18.81
CA PRO A 761 13.48 16.96 19.17
C PRO A 761 13.89 17.96 20.25
N ASP A 762 13.50 19.22 20.08
CA ASP A 762 13.51 20.22 21.15
C ASP A 762 12.82 19.60 22.39
N ASP A 763 13.64 19.19 23.36
CA ASP A 763 13.22 18.69 24.66
C ASP A 763 12.82 19.89 25.56
N GLU A 764 11.79 20.65 25.22
CA GLU A 764 11.10 21.56 26.16
C GLU A 764 9.59 21.68 25.84
N GLU A 765 8.83 20.58 25.94
CA GLU A 765 7.46 20.57 26.50
C GLU A 765 6.83 19.16 26.51
N SER A 766 7.51 18.16 27.07
CA SER A 766 6.81 16.92 27.49
C SER A 766 7.44 16.28 28.72
N SER A 767 7.77 17.09 29.72
CA SER A 767 8.06 16.58 31.06
C SER A 767 6.82 16.73 31.94
N LYS A 768 6.00 15.67 32.02
CA LYS A 768 5.60 15.06 33.30
C LYS A 768 4.65 13.89 33.10
N GLU A 769 5.15 12.75 33.59
CA GLU A 769 4.42 11.60 34.12
C GLU A 769 3.48 10.84 33.19
N THR A 770 3.93 9.67 32.76
CA THR A 770 3.19 8.42 33.01
C THR A 770 4.15 7.24 32.95
N LYS A 771 4.28 6.56 34.10
CA LYS A 771 4.80 5.21 34.21
C LYS A 771 3.70 4.24 33.76
N ASP A 772 4.16 3.09 33.26
CA ASP A 772 3.44 1.82 33.12
C ASP A 772 2.25 1.80 32.12
N ASP A 773 2.52 1.25 30.93
CA ASP A 773 1.89 0.00 30.45
C ASP A 773 2.34 -0.30 29.01
N ALA A 774 3.06 -1.40 28.84
CA ALA A 774 3.39 -1.96 27.52
C ALA A 774 2.16 -2.69 26.95
N PRO A 775 1.72 -2.44 25.71
CA PRO A 775 0.73 -3.28 25.07
C PRO A 775 1.39 -4.60 24.68
N LYS A 776 0.76 -5.70 25.09
CA LYS A 776 1.06 -7.03 24.59
C LYS A 776 0.42 -7.19 23.21
N ASP A 777 1.21 -7.65 22.25
CA ASP A 777 0.76 -8.17 20.97
C ASP A 777 -0.36 -9.22 21.15
N GLN A 778 -1.49 -8.98 20.50
CA GLN A 778 -2.42 -10.00 20.01
C GLN A 778 -3.14 -9.49 18.77
#